data_AF-A0A7J5B3E0-F1
#
_entry.id   AF-A0A7J5B3E0-F1
#
_cell.length_a   1.000
_cell.length_b   1.000
_cell.length_c   1.000
_cell.angle_alpha   90.00
_cell.angle_beta   90.00
_cell.angle_gamma   90.00
#
_symmetry.space_group_name_H-M   'P 1'
#
loop_
_entity.id
_entity.type
_entity.pdbx_description
1 polymer ?
#
loop_
_entity_poly.entity_id
_entity_poly.type
_entity_poly.pdbx_seq_one_letter_code
_entity_poly.pdbx_strand_id
1 'polypeptide(L)'
;MANSGDAYSARHLSVLDGLDAVRKRPGMYIGSTDSRGLMHCLWEIIDNSVDEALAGHGSRIRVQLHSDGSVSVDDDGRGVPVDIEPKTGLSGVEVVFTKLHAGGKFGASNYGSAGGLHGVGASVVNALSARLDVEVDRGGKTYAMSFRRGEPGVFEDGPDGPSPTSNFIPFTSTSELRVVGKAKRGVTGTRVRYWADPQVFIREASFQTNDLAERARQTAFLVPGLEMVIEDARDESAEPTTQRFRFDGGITEFADFLAPDAPTTDTWRIEGSGEFTETIPVLDDEGLQLVTKEVARTMHVDLALRWGTGYETNVKSFVNIISTPKGGSHLAGFEQGMLRFFRAEVEKNARRLKVGNDKLDKDDVLAGLTAVVTVRIPEPQFEGQTKEVLGTPAARAIVQKAVTAGLTEKFASTKRQDKAETNLLLDKVVQEMKSRLSARAHKETQRRKNALESSSLPTKLVDCRSNDVAQSELFIVEGDSALGTAKPARNSEFQALLPIRGKILNVQKASISDMLSNSECASIIQVVGAGSGRSFDIGQARYGKVILMSDADVDGAHIRTLLLTLFFRYMRPMLDAGRVFAAVPPLHRVVIMHAGRKPNETVYTYSEKELQTLLAKLEKQGKRYQDPIQRYKGLGEMDEDQLWNTTMDPSARLLRRVTNADAHNAERVFDLLMGSDVAPRKEFIIEGSEQVARADIDV
;
A
#
# COMPACT_ATOMS: atom_id res chain seq x y z
N MET A 1 -9.98 -66.37 -15.87
CA MET A 1 -9.25 -66.25 -14.60
C MET A 1 -9.13 -64.77 -14.30
N ALA A 2 -9.78 -64.31 -13.23
CA ALA A 2 -9.72 -62.91 -12.80
C ALA A 2 -8.31 -62.62 -12.28
N ASN A 3 -7.70 -61.56 -12.80
CA ASN A 3 -6.37 -61.11 -12.45
C ASN A 3 -6.34 -60.79 -10.95
N SER A 4 -5.45 -61.44 -10.20
CA SER A 4 -5.21 -61.16 -8.78
C SER A 4 -4.72 -59.73 -8.62
N GLY A 5 -5.66 -58.81 -8.35
CA GLY A 5 -5.36 -57.43 -8.01
C GLY A 5 -4.49 -57.38 -6.77
N ASP A 6 -3.39 -56.64 -6.87
CA ASP A 6 -2.44 -56.39 -5.79
C ASP A 6 -3.20 -55.83 -4.58
N ALA A 7 -3.40 -56.65 -3.55
CA ALA A 7 -4.20 -56.28 -2.40
C ALA A 7 -3.47 -55.20 -1.58
N TYR A 8 -4.10 -54.04 -1.42
CA TYR A 8 -3.63 -52.96 -0.56
C TYR A 8 -3.51 -53.46 0.90
N SER A 9 -2.28 -53.75 1.33
CA SER A 9 -1.92 -54.19 2.68
C SER A 9 -1.05 -53.17 3.42
N ALA A 10 -0.80 -53.40 4.70
CA ALA A 10 -0.02 -52.53 5.58
C ALA A 10 1.40 -52.18 5.05
N ARG A 11 2.01 -53.02 4.21
CA ARG A 11 3.31 -52.75 3.58
C ARG A 11 3.32 -51.54 2.64
N HIS A 12 2.14 -51.10 2.18
CA HIS A 12 1.98 -49.91 1.33
C HIS A 12 1.75 -48.64 2.15
N LEU A 13 1.64 -48.75 3.48
CA LEU A 13 1.63 -47.60 4.38
C LEU A 13 3.07 -47.08 4.51
N SER A 14 3.30 -45.87 4.03
CA SER A 14 4.57 -45.15 4.25
C SER A 14 4.42 -44.24 5.46
N VAL A 15 5.18 -44.51 6.52
CA VAL A 15 5.30 -43.62 7.68
C VAL A 15 6.46 -42.66 7.40
N LEU A 16 6.20 -41.36 7.52
CA LEU A 16 7.22 -40.32 7.38
C LEU A 16 7.50 -39.79 8.78
N ASP A 17 8.71 -40.02 9.28
CA ASP A 17 9.11 -39.60 10.63
C ASP A 17 9.79 -38.23 10.59
N GLY A 18 9.49 -37.40 11.60
CA GLY A 18 10.16 -36.12 11.83
C GLY A 18 10.14 -35.17 10.61
N LEU A 19 11.33 -34.75 10.17
CA LEU A 19 11.51 -33.74 9.13
C LEU A 19 11.30 -34.26 7.69
N ASP A 20 11.27 -35.58 7.49
CA ASP A 20 10.99 -36.17 6.18
C ASP A 20 9.56 -35.86 5.70
N ALA A 21 8.61 -35.79 6.65
CA ALA A 21 7.25 -35.37 6.37
C ALA A 21 7.18 -33.94 5.83
N VAL A 22 7.98 -33.03 6.40
CA VAL A 22 8.08 -31.63 5.97
C VAL A 22 8.63 -31.55 4.55
N ARG A 23 9.72 -32.27 4.26
CA ARG A 23 10.34 -32.29 2.92
C ARG A 23 9.44 -32.91 1.86
N LYS A 24 8.63 -33.91 2.23
CA LYS A 24 7.71 -34.55 1.29
C LYS A 24 6.52 -33.66 0.93
N ARG A 25 6.07 -32.81 1.86
CA ARG A 25 4.91 -31.91 1.70
C ARG A 25 5.22 -30.48 2.20
N PRO A 26 6.17 -29.77 1.59
CA PRO A 26 6.63 -28.47 2.07
C PRO A 26 5.52 -27.41 2.06
N GLY A 27 4.62 -27.45 1.07
CA GLY A 27 3.50 -26.50 0.96
C GLY A 27 2.56 -26.49 2.15
N MET A 28 2.46 -27.58 2.92
CA MET A 28 1.63 -27.60 4.14
C MET A 28 2.22 -26.74 5.27
N TYR A 29 3.54 -26.52 5.27
CA TYR A 29 4.25 -25.79 6.32
C TYR A 29 4.57 -24.35 5.89
N ILE A 30 5.06 -24.18 4.65
CA ILE A 30 5.51 -22.87 4.14
C ILE A 30 4.59 -22.26 3.08
N GLY A 31 3.47 -22.93 2.75
CA GLY A 31 2.44 -22.46 1.82
C GLY A 31 2.74 -22.72 0.34
N SER A 32 3.98 -22.53 -0.11
CA SER A 32 4.40 -22.75 -1.50
C SER A 32 5.89 -23.08 -1.59
N THR A 33 6.38 -23.47 -2.77
CA THR A 33 7.80 -23.74 -3.05
C THR A 33 8.42 -22.75 -4.03
N ASP A 34 7.75 -21.62 -4.25
CA ASP A 34 8.28 -20.46 -5.00
C ASP A 34 8.93 -19.44 -4.05
N SER A 35 9.28 -18.25 -4.56
CA SER A 35 9.88 -17.17 -3.76
C SER A 35 9.08 -16.83 -2.50
N ARG A 36 7.75 -16.98 -2.48
CA ARG A 36 6.93 -16.71 -1.28
C ARG A 36 7.23 -17.69 -0.16
N GLY A 37 7.34 -18.98 -0.49
CA GLY A 37 7.73 -20.02 0.46
C GLY A 37 9.16 -19.83 0.98
N LEU A 38 10.06 -19.38 0.11
CA LEU A 38 11.44 -19.07 0.47
C LEU A 38 11.51 -17.87 1.43
N MET A 39 10.76 -16.79 1.14
CA MET A 39 10.63 -15.64 2.03
C MET A 39 10.01 -16.04 3.38
N HIS A 40 9.03 -16.95 3.39
CA HIS A 40 8.43 -17.47 4.62
C HIS A 40 9.46 -18.20 5.51
N CYS A 41 10.38 -18.97 4.92
CA CYS A 41 11.48 -19.57 5.69
C CYS A 41 12.35 -18.51 6.37
N LEU A 42 12.68 -17.44 5.65
CA LEU A 42 13.44 -16.32 6.20
C LEU A 42 12.67 -15.62 7.33
N TRP A 43 11.36 -15.41 7.16
CA TRP A 43 10.51 -14.82 8.19
C TRP A 43 10.47 -15.62 9.48
N GLU A 44 10.43 -16.95 9.42
CA GLU A 44 10.42 -17.79 10.62
C GLU A 44 11.72 -17.65 11.43
N ILE A 45 12.87 -17.46 10.78
CA ILE A 45 14.13 -17.20 11.49
C ILE A 45 14.16 -15.79 12.07
N ILE A 46 13.76 -14.78 11.29
CA ILE A 46 13.69 -13.38 11.75
C ILE A 46 12.72 -13.25 12.94
N ASP A 47 11.52 -13.83 12.84
CA ASP A 47 10.49 -13.76 13.89
C ASP A 47 10.99 -14.39 15.21
N ASN A 48 11.85 -15.42 15.15
CA ASN A 48 12.48 -15.96 16.36
C ASN A 48 13.42 -14.96 17.04
N SER A 49 14.23 -14.24 16.26
CA SER A 49 15.10 -13.16 16.77
C SER A 49 14.29 -11.96 17.27
N VAL A 50 13.17 -11.62 16.61
CA VAL A 50 12.30 -10.53 17.04
C VAL A 50 11.57 -10.89 18.33
N ASP A 51 11.17 -12.15 18.52
CA ASP A 51 10.57 -12.62 19.78
C ASP A 51 11.53 -12.45 20.97
N GLU A 52 12.85 -12.57 20.77
CA GLU A 52 13.85 -12.23 21.79
C GLU A 52 13.85 -10.73 22.10
N ALA A 53 13.87 -9.88 21.06
CA ALA A 53 13.82 -8.43 21.21
C ALA A 53 12.55 -7.97 21.93
N LEU A 54 11.40 -8.55 21.60
CA LEU A 54 10.12 -8.32 22.26
C LEU A 54 10.13 -8.74 23.74
N ALA A 55 10.87 -9.80 24.09
CA ALA A 55 11.08 -10.20 25.47
C ALA A 55 12.05 -9.27 26.23
N GLY A 56 12.55 -8.21 25.58
CA GLY A 56 13.48 -7.25 26.15
C GLY A 56 14.94 -7.69 26.06
N HIS A 57 15.25 -8.65 25.19
CA HIS A 57 16.59 -9.18 25.01
C HIS A 57 17.08 -8.97 23.58
N GLY A 58 18.20 -8.27 23.43
CA GLY A 58 18.71 -7.88 22.12
C GLY A 58 18.10 -6.57 21.63
N SER A 59 18.85 -5.88 20.78
CA SER A 59 18.57 -4.56 20.26
C SER A 59 18.84 -4.45 18.76
N ARG A 60 19.42 -5.49 18.14
CA ARG A 60 19.84 -5.47 16.76
C ARG A 60 19.66 -6.84 16.09
N ILE A 61 19.02 -6.84 14.94
CA ILE A 61 18.94 -8.00 14.05
C ILE A 61 19.54 -7.61 12.69
N ARG A 62 20.49 -8.41 12.21
CA ARG A 62 21.07 -8.27 10.88
C ARG A 62 20.60 -9.41 9.99
N VAL A 63 20.18 -9.07 8.78
CA VAL A 63 19.87 -10.02 7.72
C VAL A 63 20.82 -9.76 6.56
N GLN A 64 21.58 -10.76 6.15
CA GLN A 64 22.54 -10.65 5.06
C GLN A 64 22.19 -11.62 3.94
N LEU A 65 22.03 -11.10 2.72
CA LEU A 65 21.90 -11.89 1.49
C LEU A 65 23.28 -12.03 0.85
N HIS A 66 23.78 -13.26 0.74
CA HIS A 66 25.14 -13.57 0.27
C HIS A 66 25.16 -13.89 -1.23
N SER A 67 26.31 -13.68 -1.89
CA SER A 67 26.50 -13.99 -3.32
C SER A 67 26.39 -15.47 -3.67
N ASP A 68 26.65 -16.36 -2.70
CA ASP A 68 26.51 -17.81 -2.84
C ASP A 68 25.05 -18.31 -2.75
N GLY A 69 24.08 -17.40 -2.69
CA GLY A 69 22.65 -17.69 -2.60
C GLY A 69 22.15 -18.05 -1.19
N SER A 70 23.03 -18.00 -0.17
CA SER A 70 22.60 -18.15 1.22
C SER A 70 22.07 -16.86 1.82
N VAL A 71 21.36 -17.01 2.93
CA VAL A 71 20.95 -15.91 3.80
C VAL A 71 21.41 -16.19 5.23
N SER A 72 21.87 -15.15 5.93
CA SER A 72 22.11 -15.21 7.37
C SER A 72 21.21 -14.25 8.14
N VAL A 73 20.81 -14.66 9.33
CA VAL A 73 20.12 -13.86 10.33
C VAL A 73 20.92 -13.91 11.61
N ASP A 74 21.34 -12.74 12.09
CA ASP A 74 22.19 -12.58 13.26
C ASP A 74 21.46 -11.68 14.28
N ASP A 75 21.36 -12.14 15.54
CA ASP A 75 20.81 -11.36 16.65
C ASP A 75 21.79 -11.22 17.81
N ASP A 76 21.56 -10.20 18.64
CA ASP A 76 22.25 -9.96 19.91
C ASP A 76 21.38 -10.35 21.12
N GLY A 77 20.48 -11.32 20.95
CA GLY A 77 19.59 -11.83 21.99
C GLY A 77 20.33 -12.70 23.03
N ARG A 78 19.58 -13.51 23.79
CA ARG A 78 20.16 -14.41 24.81
C ARG A 78 20.97 -15.57 24.22
N GLY A 79 20.75 -15.89 22.95
CA GLY A 79 21.27 -17.09 22.29
C GLY A 79 20.42 -18.33 22.58
N VAL A 80 20.19 -19.15 21.55
CA VAL A 80 19.49 -20.45 21.69
C VAL A 80 20.14 -21.30 22.80
N PRO A 81 19.39 -22.02 23.65
CA PRO A 81 19.96 -22.85 24.71
C PRO A 81 20.99 -23.86 24.19
N VAL A 82 22.16 -23.90 24.84
CA VAL A 82 23.29 -24.77 24.47
C VAL A 82 23.42 -25.99 25.40
N ASP A 83 22.70 -25.95 26.51
CA ASP A 83 22.56 -27.03 27.48
C ASP A 83 21.69 -28.17 26.95
N ILE A 84 21.82 -29.34 27.59
CA ILE A 84 21.11 -30.55 27.22
C ILE A 84 19.68 -30.51 27.77
N GLU A 85 18.70 -30.74 26.89
CA GLU A 85 17.29 -30.85 27.28
C GLU A 85 17.05 -32.22 27.93
N PRO A 86 16.49 -32.29 29.16
CA PRO A 86 16.45 -33.53 29.93
C PRO A 86 15.63 -34.68 29.31
N LYS A 87 14.55 -34.41 28.57
CA LYS A 87 13.66 -35.46 28.04
C LYS A 87 14.23 -36.13 26.79
N THR A 88 14.87 -35.36 25.93
CA THR A 88 15.41 -35.80 24.64
C THR A 88 16.88 -36.18 24.72
N GLY A 89 17.62 -35.65 25.69
CA GLY A 89 19.08 -35.83 25.80
C GLY A 89 19.89 -35.09 24.74
N LEU A 90 19.25 -34.23 23.93
CA LEU A 90 19.87 -33.45 22.87
C LEU A 90 20.18 -32.03 23.36
N SER A 91 21.14 -31.36 22.71
CA SER A 91 21.37 -29.93 22.99
C SER A 91 20.16 -29.09 22.59
N GLY A 92 19.91 -27.98 23.29
CA GLY A 92 18.79 -27.09 22.96
C GLY A 92 18.81 -26.60 21.50
N VAL A 93 19.99 -26.32 20.95
CA VAL A 93 20.18 -26.02 19.52
C VAL A 93 19.65 -27.16 18.66
N GLU A 94 20.10 -28.39 18.89
CA GLU A 94 19.65 -29.53 18.10
C GLU A 94 18.14 -29.78 18.22
N VAL A 95 17.57 -29.67 19.42
CA VAL A 95 16.13 -29.82 19.65
C VAL A 95 15.34 -28.84 18.80
N VAL A 96 15.70 -27.54 18.84
CA VAL A 96 15.01 -26.47 18.12
C VAL A 96 15.04 -26.67 16.59
N PHE A 97 16.15 -27.20 16.06
CA PHE A 97 16.34 -27.35 14.62
C PHE A 97 15.98 -28.74 14.08
N THR A 98 15.78 -29.76 14.91
CA THR A 98 15.49 -31.14 14.44
C THR A 98 14.14 -31.68 14.88
N LYS A 99 13.54 -31.16 15.97
CA LYS A 99 12.25 -31.61 16.48
C LYS A 99 11.13 -30.65 16.08
N LEU A 100 10.04 -31.21 15.57
CA LEU A 100 8.81 -30.47 15.37
C LEU A 100 8.12 -30.28 16.73
N HIS A 101 7.46 -29.13 16.91
CA HIS A 101 6.75 -28.78 18.14
C HIS A 101 7.64 -28.75 19.38
N ALA A 102 8.90 -28.34 19.21
CA ALA A 102 9.85 -28.18 20.31
C ALA A 102 10.31 -26.73 20.41
N GLY A 103 10.20 -26.14 21.62
CA GLY A 103 10.63 -24.77 21.86
C GLY A 103 10.17 -24.23 23.21
N GLY A 104 10.84 -23.19 23.71
CA GLY A 104 10.49 -22.53 24.98
C GLY A 104 9.21 -21.69 24.94
N LYS A 105 8.49 -21.67 23.80
CA LYS A 105 7.33 -20.82 23.52
C LYS A 105 5.97 -21.47 23.89
N PHE A 106 5.97 -22.72 24.37
CA PHE A 106 4.77 -23.47 24.78
C PHE A 106 4.39 -23.31 26.26
N GLY A 107 5.05 -22.40 26.98
CA GLY A 107 4.76 -22.10 28.38
C GLY A 107 4.84 -20.62 28.66
N ALA A 108 3.89 -20.09 29.44
CA ALA A 108 3.78 -18.67 29.76
C ALA A 108 4.96 -18.09 30.57
N SER A 109 5.95 -18.90 30.96
CA SER A 109 7.02 -18.48 31.88
C SER A 109 8.16 -17.71 31.21
N ASN A 110 8.49 -17.97 29.94
CA ASN A 110 9.68 -17.40 29.29
C ASN A 110 9.36 -16.35 28.21
N TYR A 111 8.14 -16.36 27.66
CA TYR A 111 7.66 -15.36 26.70
C TYR A 111 6.22 -14.98 27.05
N GLY A 112 5.98 -13.72 27.45
CA GLY A 112 4.63 -13.24 27.79
C GLY A 112 3.72 -13.07 26.56
N SER A 113 4.30 -12.75 25.40
CA SER A 113 3.61 -12.64 24.12
C SER A 113 4.62 -12.85 22.98
N ALA A 114 4.57 -13.98 22.29
CA ALA A 114 5.43 -14.31 21.16
C ALA A 114 4.60 -14.50 19.88
N GLY A 115 5.19 -14.20 18.72
CA GLY A 115 4.59 -14.49 17.42
C GLY A 115 4.76 -15.97 17.01
N GLY A 116 5.87 -16.59 17.40
CA GLY A 116 6.12 -18.02 17.17
C GLY A 116 5.38 -18.91 18.18
N LEU A 117 4.35 -19.63 17.75
CA LEU A 117 3.47 -20.40 18.66
C LEU A 117 3.52 -21.91 18.45
N HIS A 118 4.01 -22.34 17.30
CA HIS A 118 3.88 -23.74 16.87
C HIS A 118 5.14 -24.56 17.10
N GLY A 119 6.29 -23.93 17.40
CA GLY A 119 7.57 -24.59 17.61
C GLY A 119 8.06 -25.44 16.43
N VAL A 120 7.69 -25.05 15.20
CA VAL A 120 8.06 -25.76 13.96
C VAL A 120 8.91 -24.93 12.99
N GLY A 121 8.97 -23.60 13.15
CA GLY A 121 9.57 -22.70 12.16
C GLY A 121 11.02 -23.06 11.82
N ALA A 122 11.91 -22.98 12.82
CA ALA A 122 13.34 -23.23 12.63
C ALA A 122 13.65 -24.65 12.11
N SER A 123 12.93 -25.66 12.59
CA SER A 123 13.11 -27.05 12.15
C SER A 123 12.56 -27.31 10.75
N VAL A 124 11.51 -26.61 10.33
CA VAL A 124 11.05 -26.59 8.93
C VAL A 124 12.09 -25.94 8.02
N VAL A 125 12.65 -24.78 8.40
CA VAL A 125 13.72 -24.13 7.62
C VAL A 125 14.92 -25.06 7.46
N ASN A 126 15.33 -25.74 8.52
CA ASN A 126 16.40 -26.74 8.47
C ASN A 126 16.08 -27.89 7.51
N ALA A 127 14.88 -28.45 7.60
CA ALA A 127 14.43 -29.52 6.72
C ALA A 127 14.46 -29.11 5.24
N LEU A 128 14.12 -27.86 4.93
CA LEU A 128 14.04 -27.35 3.55
C LEU A 128 15.35 -26.70 3.05
N SER A 129 16.41 -26.78 3.85
CA SER A 129 17.74 -26.26 3.50
C SER A 129 18.65 -27.38 2.99
N ALA A 130 19.43 -27.10 1.95
CA ALA A 130 20.53 -27.98 1.53
C ALA A 130 21.61 -28.03 2.62
N ARG A 131 21.85 -26.89 3.26
CA ARG A 131 22.74 -26.72 4.41
C ARG A 131 22.17 -25.64 5.34
N LEU A 132 22.26 -25.86 6.64
CA LEU A 132 21.97 -24.86 7.66
C LEU A 132 23.06 -24.91 8.73
N ASP A 133 23.66 -23.76 9.04
CA ASP A 133 24.65 -23.59 10.08
C ASP A 133 24.10 -22.68 11.17
N VAL A 134 24.27 -23.09 12.43
CA VAL A 134 23.89 -22.32 13.61
C VAL A 134 25.12 -22.07 14.45
N GLU A 135 25.35 -20.81 14.80
CA GLU A 135 26.32 -20.43 15.82
C GLU A 135 25.63 -19.71 16.98
N VAL A 136 26.06 -20.02 18.20
CA VAL A 136 25.56 -19.39 19.42
C VAL A 136 26.73 -18.87 20.23
N ASP A 137 26.76 -17.56 20.45
CA ASP A 137 27.68 -16.94 21.39
C ASP A 137 27.02 -16.96 22.78
N ARG A 138 27.57 -17.73 23.73
CA ARG A 138 27.04 -17.82 25.10
C ARG A 138 28.13 -18.27 26.08
N GLY A 139 28.17 -17.64 27.26
CA GLY A 139 29.12 -18.04 28.32
C GLY A 139 30.60 -17.91 27.91
N GLY A 140 30.93 -16.94 27.04
CA GLY A 140 32.31 -16.69 26.59
C GLY A 140 32.83 -17.66 25.54
N LYS A 141 31.97 -18.51 24.97
CA LYS A 141 32.29 -19.46 23.90
C LYS A 141 31.36 -19.25 22.71
N THR A 142 31.84 -19.63 21.54
CA THR A 142 31.03 -19.76 20.31
C THR A 142 30.79 -21.23 20.07
N TYR A 143 29.54 -21.64 20.15
CA TYR A 143 29.09 -23.00 19.87
C TYR A 143 28.59 -23.07 18.42
N ALA A 144 28.81 -24.18 17.72
CA ALA A 144 28.35 -24.36 16.35
C ALA A 144 27.82 -25.77 16.08
N MET A 145 26.76 -25.84 15.29
CA MET A 145 26.19 -27.07 14.74
C MET A 145 25.75 -26.85 13.30
N SER A 146 25.96 -27.85 12.45
CA SER A 146 25.61 -27.82 11.04
C SER A 146 24.63 -28.93 10.72
N PHE A 147 23.81 -28.70 9.70
CA PHE A 147 22.77 -29.62 9.28
C PHE A 147 22.71 -29.72 7.76
N ARG A 148 22.45 -30.93 7.26
CA ARG A 148 22.12 -31.19 5.85
C ARG A 148 20.70 -31.72 5.78
N ARG A 149 19.77 -30.92 5.26
CA ARG A 149 18.36 -31.33 5.09
C ARG A 149 17.69 -31.81 6.37
N GLY A 150 18.01 -31.17 7.50
CA GLY A 150 17.50 -31.57 8.81
C GLY A 150 18.39 -32.56 9.58
N GLU A 151 19.34 -33.23 8.92
CA GLU A 151 20.23 -34.19 9.58
C GLU A 151 21.44 -33.47 10.19
N PRO A 152 21.74 -33.63 11.51
CA PRO A 152 22.88 -32.99 12.14
C PRO A 152 24.20 -33.68 11.76
N GLY A 153 25.25 -32.89 11.55
CA GLY A 153 26.57 -33.41 11.22
C GLY A 153 27.60 -32.31 11.02
N VAL A 154 28.67 -32.62 10.29
CA VAL A 154 29.77 -31.70 10.01
C VAL A 154 30.03 -31.65 8.51
N PHE A 155 30.19 -30.43 7.98
CA PHE A 155 30.71 -30.22 6.63
C PHE A 155 32.24 -30.05 6.68
N GLU A 156 32.93 -30.74 5.79
CA GLU A 156 34.36 -30.54 5.53
C GLU A 156 34.52 -29.45 4.47
N ASP A 157 34.51 -28.19 4.91
CA ASP A 157 34.62 -27.04 4.01
C ASP A 157 36.03 -26.84 3.47
N GLY A 158 36.09 -26.41 2.21
CA GLY A 158 37.32 -26.08 1.50
C GLY A 158 37.83 -24.65 1.77
N PRO A 159 38.92 -24.24 1.11
CA PRO A 159 39.49 -22.90 1.27
C PRO A 159 38.55 -21.78 0.78
N ASP A 160 37.60 -22.11 -0.10
CA ASP A 160 36.61 -21.18 -0.64
C ASP A 160 35.45 -20.87 0.33
N GLY A 161 35.46 -21.51 1.51
CA GLY A 161 34.51 -21.27 2.59
C GLY A 161 33.32 -22.25 2.61
N PRO A 162 32.29 -21.95 3.43
CA PRO A 162 31.10 -22.79 3.58
C PRO A 162 30.36 -23.02 2.26
N SER A 163 30.09 -24.28 1.93
CA SER A 163 29.30 -24.65 0.75
C SER A 163 28.29 -25.78 1.05
N PRO A 164 27.07 -25.76 0.46
CA PRO A 164 26.13 -26.88 0.56
C PRO A 164 26.57 -28.13 -0.21
N THR A 165 27.61 -28.04 -1.06
CA THR A 165 28.16 -29.15 -1.83
C THR A 165 29.39 -29.80 -1.18
N SER A 166 29.90 -29.23 -0.09
CA SER A 166 31.00 -29.79 0.70
C SER A 166 30.67 -31.21 1.19
N ASN A 167 31.71 -32.01 1.43
CA ASN A 167 31.53 -33.35 1.99
C ASN A 167 30.84 -33.26 3.36
N PHE A 168 29.81 -34.07 3.60
CA PHE A 168 29.01 -34.04 4.82
C PHE A 168 29.12 -35.37 5.56
N ILE A 169 29.47 -35.28 6.84
CA ILE A 169 29.62 -36.44 7.73
C ILE A 169 28.49 -36.35 8.78
N PRO A 170 27.44 -37.18 8.66
CA PRO A 170 26.35 -37.19 9.64
C PRO A 170 26.80 -37.75 10.99
N PHE A 171 26.19 -37.28 12.07
CA PHE A 171 26.36 -37.89 13.38
C PHE A 171 25.55 -39.19 13.47
N THR A 172 26.23 -40.33 13.51
CA THR A 172 25.58 -41.66 13.47
C THR A 172 25.30 -42.27 14.84
N SER A 173 25.90 -41.76 15.91
CA SER A 173 25.81 -42.32 17.26
C SER A 173 25.46 -41.28 18.31
N THR A 174 26.21 -40.19 18.40
CA THR A 174 25.94 -39.08 19.31
C THR A 174 26.25 -37.78 18.60
N SER A 175 25.31 -36.86 18.63
CA SER A 175 25.46 -35.51 18.11
C SER A 175 26.33 -34.66 19.04
N GLU A 176 27.13 -33.77 18.46
CA GLU A 176 28.00 -32.88 19.22
C GLU A 176 27.75 -31.41 18.86
N LEU A 177 27.50 -30.58 19.87
CA LEU A 177 27.52 -29.12 19.74
C LEU A 177 28.96 -28.62 19.97
N ARG A 178 29.67 -28.34 18.87
CA ARG A 178 31.11 -28.06 18.89
C ARG A 178 31.41 -26.67 19.42
N VAL A 179 32.52 -26.50 20.13
CA VAL A 179 33.05 -25.17 20.49
C VAL A 179 34.06 -24.75 19.42
N VAL A 180 33.69 -23.77 18.60
CA VAL A 180 34.51 -23.32 17.45
C VAL A 180 35.30 -22.05 17.72
N GLY A 181 35.00 -21.34 18.81
CA GLY A 181 35.65 -20.07 19.11
C GLY A 181 35.43 -19.57 20.54
N LYS A 182 36.05 -18.42 20.82
CA LYS A 182 35.87 -17.66 22.08
C LYS A 182 35.03 -16.42 21.80
N ALA A 183 33.96 -16.25 22.55
CA ALA A 183 33.14 -15.03 22.51
C ALA A 183 33.66 -14.03 23.56
N LYS A 184 33.57 -12.73 23.28
CA LYS A 184 33.90 -11.69 24.26
C LYS A 184 32.98 -11.82 25.48
N ARG A 185 33.49 -11.50 26.67
CA ARG A 185 32.71 -11.54 27.91
C ARG A 185 31.48 -10.63 27.78
N GLY A 186 30.30 -11.18 28.03
CA GLY A 186 29.02 -10.46 27.97
C GLY A 186 28.37 -10.41 26.58
N VAL A 187 29.06 -10.89 25.53
CA VAL A 187 28.44 -11.06 24.20
C VAL A 187 27.59 -12.32 24.20
N THR A 188 26.33 -12.15 23.78
CA THR A 188 25.39 -13.23 23.51
C THR A 188 24.70 -13.00 22.18
N GLY A 189 24.18 -14.07 21.57
CA GLY A 189 23.43 -13.96 20.32
C GLY A 189 23.39 -15.27 19.56
N THR A 190 22.55 -15.31 18.54
CA THR A 190 22.45 -16.43 17.61
C THR A 190 22.74 -15.97 16.19
N ARG A 191 23.50 -16.76 15.43
CA ARG A 191 23.70 -16.59 13.99
C ARG A 191 23.17 -17.83 13.29
N VAL A 192 22.25 -17.66 12.35
CA VAL A 192 21.70 -18.75 11.54
C VAL A 192 21.96 -18.43 10.08
N ARG A 193 22.72 -19.27 9.39
CA ARG A 193 22.95 -19.17 7.93
C ARG A 193 22.42 -20.41 7.24
N TYR A 194 21.66 -20.24 6.16
CA TYR A 194 21.15 -21.39 5.41
C TYR A 194 21.13 -21.18 3.90
N TRP A 195 21.21 -22.31 3.18
CA TRP A 195 21.10 -22.40 1.73
C TRP A 195 19.82 -23.17 1.38
N ALA A 196 18.91 -22.54 0.65
CA ALA A 196 17.66 -23.18 0.23
C ALA A 196 17.92 -24.43 -0.62
N ASP A 197 17.17 -25.52 -0.39
CA ASP A 197 17.39 -26.76 -1.14
C ASP A 197 16.80 -26.69 -2.56
N PRO A 198 17.62 -26.81 -3.63
CA PRO A 198 17.12 -26.82 -5.00
C PRO A 198 16.28 -28.05 -5.35
N GLN A 199 16.19 -29.06 -4.48
CA GLN A 199 15.24 -30.18 -4.62
C GLN A 199 13.82 -29.82 -4.16
N VAL A 200 13.67 -28.76 -3.37
CA VAL A 200 12.39 -28.32 -2.81
C VAL A 200 11.89 -27.08 -3.54
N PHE A 201 12.76 -26.07 -3.67
CA PHE A 201 12.41 -24.80 -4.29
C PHE A 201 12.64 -24.82 -5.80
N ILE A 202 11.77 -24.14 -6.55
CA ILE A 202 11.95 -23.97 -7.98
C ILE A 202 13.18 -23.10 -8.27
N ARG A 203 13.79 -23.24 -9.45
CA ARG A 203 15.06 -22.57 -9.79
C ARG A 203 14.94 -21.04 -9.80
N GLU A 204 13.76 -20.54 -10.09
CA GLU A 204 13.45 -19.11 -10.17
C GLU A 204 13.19 -18.49 -8.79
N ALA A 205 13.08 -19.31 -7.73
CA ALA A 205 12.86 -18.83 -6.38
C ALA A 205 14.06 -17.99 -5.90
N SER A 206 13.79 -16.77 -5.46
CA SER A 206 14.81 -15.82 -5.05
C SER A 206 14.31 -14.91 -3.94
N PHE A 207 15.22 -14.51 -3.03
CA PHE A 207 14.92 -13.54 -1.98
C PHE A 207 14.59 -12.17 -2.58
N GLN A 208 13.45 -11.61 -2.18
CA GLN A 208 12.95 -10.32 -2.65
C GLN A 208 13.37 -9.22 -1.67
N THR A 209 14.33 -8.37 -2.06
CA THR A 209 14.88 -7.32 -1.17
C THR A 209 13.86 -6.27 -0.79
N ASN A 210 12.92 -5.94 -1.68
CA ASN A 210 11.87 -4.96 -1.40
C ASN A 210 10.92 -5.49 -0.32
N ASP A 211 10.43 -6.73 -0.47
CA ASP A 211 9.60 -7.39 0.54
C ASP A 211 10.34 -7.52 1.88
N LEU A 212 11.65 -7.82 1.83
CA LEU A 212 12.54 -7.83 3.00
C LEU A 212 12.57 -6.48 3.72
N ALA A 213 12.80 -5.41 2.97
CA ALA A 213 12.88 -4.05 3.49
C ALA A 213 11.54 -3.56 4.06
N GLU A 214 10.42 -3.83 3.38
CA GLU A 214 9.09 -3.47 3.87
C GLU A 214 8.78 -4.15 5.19
N ARG A 215 9.03 -5.46 5.29
CA ARG A 215 8.79 -6.22 6.53
C ARG A 215 9.73 -5.79 7.65
N ALA A 216 11.02 -5.61 7.38
CA ALA A 216 11.98 -5.15 8.39
C ALA A 216 11.61 -3.77 8.94
N ARG A 217 11.23 -2.83 8.07
CA ARG A 217 10.74 -1.50 8.47
C ARG A 217 9.49 -1.63 9.35
N GLN A 218 8.51 -2.44 8.94
CA GLN A 218 7.31 -2.69 9.73
C GLN A 218 7.66 -3.24 11.12
N THR A 219 8.55 -4.23 11.21
CA THR A 219 8.99 -4.80 12.48
C THR A 219 9.68 -3.76 13.36
N ALA A 220 10.57 -2.93 12.79
CA ALA A 220 11.25 -1.87 13.53
C ALA A 220 10.29 -0.81 14.09
N PHE A 221 9.14 -0.56 13.43
CA PHE A 221 8.07 0.27 13.99
C PHE A 221 7.30 -0.43 15.12
N LEU A 222 7.07 -1.74 15.01
CA LEU A 222 6.29 -2.51 15.99
C LEU A 222 7.08 -2.82 17.27
N VAL A 223 8.41 -2.80 17.19
CA VAL A 223 9.33 -3.03 18.32
C VAL A 223 10.22 -1.79 18.50
N PRO A 224 9.76 -0.78 19.26
CA PRO A 224 10.51 0.46 19.43
C PRO A 224 11.94 0.22 19.92
N GLY A 225 12.91 0.87 19.26
CA GLY A 225 14.33 0.77 19.60
C GLY A 225 15.09 -0.42 18.98
N LEU A 226 14.40 -1.39 18.35
CA LEU A 226 15.04 -2.48 17.60
C LEU A 226 15.64 -1.96 16.29
N GLU A 227 16.94 -2.17 16.08
CA GLU A 227 17.60 -1.92 14.79
C GLU A 227 17.51 -3.17 13.90
N MET A 228 16.82 -3.03 12.76
CA MET A 228 16.84 -4.01 11.67
C MET A 228 17.84 -3.56 10.61
N VAL A 229 18.84 -4.39 10.30
CA VAL A 229 19.86 -4.13 9.27
C VAL A 229 19.71 -5.15 8.16
N ILE A 230 19.53 -4.70 6.92
CA ILE A 230 19.53 -5.55 5.73
C ILE A 230 20.77 -5.22 4.91
N GLU A 231 21.59 -6.24 4.65
CA GLU A 231 22.78 -6.16 3.81
C GLU A 231 22.58 -7.07 2.58
N ASP A 232 22.47 -6.48 1.39
CA ASP A 232 22.39 -7.22 0.13
C ASP A 232 23.75 -7.22 -0.55
N ALA A 233 24.44 -8.36 -0.49
CA ALA A 233 25.78 -8.59 -1.03
C ALA A 233 25.77 -9.64 -2.16
N ARG A 234 24.64 -9.78 -2.87
CA ARG A 234 24.50 -10.78 -3.94
C ARG A 234 25.27 -10.42 -5.21
N ASP A 235 25.45 -9.13 -5.49
CA ASP A 235 26.24 -8.65 -6.62
C ASP A 235 27.69 -8.44 -6.19
N GLU A 236 28.56 -9.40 -6.53
CA GLU A 236 29.99 -9.32 -6.22
C GLU A 236 30.72 -8.19 -6.97
N SER A 237 30.11 -7.65 -8.03
CA SER A 237 30.69 -6.56 -8.81
C SER A 237 30.36 -5.17 -8.27
N ALA A 238 29.47 -5.09 -7.28
CA ALA A 238 29.01 -3.86 -6.66
C ALA A 238 29.27 -3.85 -5.14
N GLU A 239 29.32 -2.66 -4.56
CA GLU A 239 29.35 -2.52 -3.10
C GLU A 239 28.03 -3.01 -2.49
N PRO A 240 28.07 -3.77 -1.36
CA PRO A 240 26.86 -4.25 -0.71
C PRO A 240 25.90 -3.13 -0.36
N THR A 241 24.63 -3.29 -0.74
CA THR A 241 23.60 -2.30 -0.39
C THR A 241 23.15 -2.55 1.06
N THR A 242 23.31 -1.54 1.92
CA THR A 242 22.93 -1.63 3.33
C THR A 242 21.75 -0.71 3.64
N GLN A 243 20.68 -1.26 4.22
CA GLN A 243 19.53 -0.51 4.71
C GLN A 243 19.38 -0.72 6.23
N ARG A 244 19.08 0.35 6.96
CA ARG A 244 18.94 0.34 8.42
C ARG A 244 17.59 0.93 8.81
N PHE A 245 16.87 0.24 9.67
CA PHE A 245 15.58 0.68 10.21
C PHE A 245 15.62 0.64 11.73
N ARG A 246 15.35 1.79 12.34
CA ARG A 246 15.17 1.92 13.78
C ARG A 246 14.22 3.09 14.01
N PHE A 247 13.16 2.83 14.77
CA PHE A 247 12.13 3.82 15.09
C PHE A 247 11.86 3.77 16.58
N ASP A 248 11.97 4.91 17.26
CA ASP A 248 11.78 4.98 18.71
C ASP A 248 10.33 5.38 19.07
N GLY A 249 9.61 6.10 18.19
CA GLY A 249 8.20 6.48 18.39
C GLY A 249 7.16 5.40 18.03
N GLY A 250 7.62 4.23 17.59
CA GLY A 250 6.80 3.02 17.47
C GLY A 250 5.63 3.14 16.49
N ILE A 251 4.46 2.62 16.89
CA ILE A 251 3.27 2.58 16.03
C ILE A 251 2.68 3.96 15.69
N THR A 252 3.01 4.99 16.48
CA THR A 252 2.62 6.38 16.17
C THR A 252 3.33 6.85 14.91
N GLU A 253 4.67 6.72 14.86
CA GLU A 253 5.45 7.03 13.66
C GLU A 253 5.03 6.15 12.47
N PHE A 254 4.61 4.91 12.74
CA PHE A 254 4.14 4.03 11.68
C PHE A 254 2.82 4.50 11.07
N ALA A 255 1.85 4.89 11.90
CA ALA A 255 0.60 5.47 11.42
C ALA A 255 0.88 6.77 10.62
N ASP A 256 1.88 7.54 11.03
CA ASP A 256 2.28 8.74 10.29
C ASP A 256 2.92 8.45 8.95
N PHE A 257 3.80 7.45 8.90
CA PHE A 257 4.44 6.98 7.67
C PHE A 257 3.42 6.41 6.66
N LEU A 258 2.38 5.72 7.15
CA LEU A 258 1.37 5.06 6.31
C LEU A 258 0.34 6.01 5.71
N ALA A 259 0.21 7.22 6.26
CA ALA A 259 -0.88 8.09 5.92
C ALA A 259 -0.58 8.91 4.65
N PRO A 260 -1.44 8.84 3.63
CA PRO A 260 -1.16 9.42 2.31
C PRO A 260 -1.44 10.93 2.21
N ASP A 261 -2.10 11.50 3.21
CA ASP A 261 -2.74 12.82 3.17
C ASP A 261 -2.43 13.68 4.40
N ALA A 262 -2.75 14.97 4.31
CA ALA A 262 -2.54 15.91 5.41
C ALA A 262 -3.43 15.56 6.63
N PRO A 263 -2.91 15.63 7.86
CA PRO A 263 -3.64 15.26 9.06
C PRO A 263 -4.79 16.25 9.35
N THR A 264 -5.97 15.70 9.63
CA THR A 264 -7.12 16.39 10.25
C THR A 264 -7.00 16.34 11.78
N THR A 265 -6.42 15.26 12.31
CA THR A 265 -6.10 15.09 13.72
C THR A 265 -4.63 14.72 13.85
N ASP A 266 -4.01 15.04 14.99
CA ASP A 266 -2.76 14.40 15.36
C ASP A 266 -2.94 12.88 15.46
N THR A 267 -1.83 12.14 15.47
CA THR A 267 -1.87 10.69 15.70
C THR A 267 -2.17 10.42 17.17
N TRP A 268 -3.35 9.87 17.41
CA TRP A 268 -3.81 9.51 18.74
C TRP A 268 -3.40 8.09 19.06
N ARG A 269 -2.80 7.91 20.24
CA ARG A 269 -2.46 6.59 20.78
C ARG A 269 -3.49 6.17 21.82
N ILE A 270 -4.00 4.95 21.70
CA ILE A 270 -4.95 4.35 22.65
C ILE A 270 -4.38 3.03 23.13
N GLU A 271 -4.12 2.95 24.42
CA GLU A 271 -3.67 1.73 25.09
C GLU A 271 -4.79 1.18 25.98
N GLY A 272 -4.83 -0.15 26.11
CA GLY A 272 -5.80 -0.81 26.97
C GLY A 272 -5.41 -2.25 27.26
N SER A 273 -6.13 -2.86 28.19
CA SER A 273 -6.01 -4.28 28.48
C SER A 273 -7.34 -4.87 28.92
N GLY A 274 -7.46 -6.19 28.84
CA GLY A 274 -8.61 -6.93 29.33
C GLY A 274 -8.24 -8.36 29.63
N GLU A 275 -8.94 -8.94 30.60
CA GLU A 275 -8.78 -10.34 30.98
C GLU A 275 -9.87 -11.19 30.32
N PHE A 276 -9.51 -12.42 29.99
CA PHE A 276 -10.46 -13.44 29.55
C PHE A 276 -10.04 -14.80 30.08
N THR A 277 -11.02 -15.68 30.31
CA THR A 277 -10.78 -17.06 30.71
C THR A 277 -10.90 -17.95 29.50
N GLU A 278 -9.97 -18.87 29.35
CA GLU A 278 -9.99 -19.91 28.34
C GLU A 278 -9.92 -21.29 28.98
N THR A 279 -10.67 -22.23 28.42
CA THR A 279 -10.68 -23.62 28.83
C THR A 279 -9.74 -24.40 27.91
N ILE A 280 -8.57 -24.79 28.42
CA ILE A 280 -7.55 -25.49 27.63
C ILE A 280 -7.35 -26.93 28.13
N PRO A 281 -7.07 -27.90 27.23
CA PRO A 281 -6.57 -29.20 27.62
C PRO A 281 -5.07 -29.09 27.96
N VAL A 282 -4.71 -29.41 29.20
CA VAL A 282 -3.32 -29.50 29.67
C VAL A 282 -3.00 -30.94 30.03
N LEU A 283 -1.76 -31.37 29.83
CA LEU A 283 -1.31 -32.65 30.35
C LEU A 283 -1.33 -32.63 31.89
N ASP A 284 -1.73 -33.75 32.49
CA ASP A 284 -1.59 -33.96 33.93
C ASP A 284 -0.11 -33.91 34.36
N ASP A 285 0.14 -33.82 35.67
CA ASP A 285 1.50 -33.72 36.22
C ASP A 285 2.39 -34.94 35.85
N GLU A 286 1.77 -36.05 35.45
CA GLU A 286 2.42 -37.28 34.98
C GLU A 286 2.64 -37.32 33.45
N GLY A 287 2.04 -36.40 32.68
CA GLY A 287 2.21 -36.29 31.23
C GLY A 287 1.46 -37.32 30.40
N LEU A 288 0.45 -37.99 30.97
CA LEU A 288 -0.22 -39.15 30.40
C LEU A 288 -1.65 -38.87 29.91
N GLN A 289 -2.36 -37.91 30.51
CA GLN A 289 -3.74 -37.58 30.12
C GLN A 289 -3.97 -36.08 29.98
N LEU A 290 -4.84 -35.71 29.02
CA LEU A 290 -5.30 -34.33 28.84
C LEU A 290 -6.45 -34.05 29.81
N VAL A 291 -6.19 -33.16 30.77
CA VAL A 291 -7.19 -32.63 31.72
C VAL A 291 -7.57 -31.20 31.35
N THR A 292 -8.84 -30.87 31.50
CA THR A 292 -9.35 -29.53 31.23
C THR A 292 -9.02 -28.58 32.37
N LYS A 293 -8.38 -27.45 32.09
CA LYS A 293 -8.09 -26.40 33.07
C LYS A 293 -8.56 -25.05 32.57
N GLU A 294 -9.20 -24.28 33.45
CA GLU A 294 -9.46 -22.87 33.19
C GLU A 294 -8.20 -22.05 33.45
N VAL A 295 -7.82 -21.25 32.46
CA VAL A 295 -6.66 -20.37 32.52
C VAL A 295 -7.11 -18.95 32.24
N ALA A 296 -6.87 -18.06 33.21
CA ALA A 296 -7.06 -16.62 33.03
C ALA A 296 -5.88 -16.05 32.23
N ARG A 297 -6.19 -15.23 31.23
CA ARG A 297 -5.22 -14.59 30.33
C ARG A 297 -5.49 -13.10 30.24
N THR A 298 -4.42 -12.32 30.13
CA THR A 298 -4.50 -10.87 29.91
C THR A 298 -4.13 -10.56 28.47
N MET A 299 -4.97 -9.82 27.78
CA MET A 299 -4.69 -9.27 26.45
C MET A 299 -4.44 -7.77 26.55
N HIS A 300 -3.39 -7.30 25.89
CA HIS A 300 -3.07 -5.88 25.74
C HIS A 300 -3.46 -5.38 24.35
N VAL A 301 -3.87 -4.13 24.28
CA VAL A 301 -4.29 -3.43 23.07
C VAL A 301 -3.48 -2.14 22.98
N ASP A 302 -2.86 -1.89 21.83
CA ASP A 302 -2.13 -0.64 21.55
C ASP A 302 -2.44 -0.21 20.11
N LEU A 303 -3.04 0.96 19.98
CA LEU A 303 -3.61 1.49 18.74
C LEU A 303 -3.01 2.86 18.46
N ALA A 304 -2.62 3.11 17.22
CA ALA A 304 -2.34 4.44 16.71
C ALA A 304 -3.32 4.76 15.59
N LEU A 305 -3.94 5.93 15.65
CA LEU A 305 -4.96 6.34 14.68
C LEU A 305 -4.92 7.83 14.42
N ARG A 306 -5.06 8.19 13.14
CA ARG A 306 -5.20 9.58 12.68
C ARG A 306 -6.21 9.64 11.55
N TRP A 307 -6.94 10.74 11.46
CA TRP A 307 -7.73 11.04 10.27
C TRP A 307 -7.02 12.08 9.43
N GLY A 308 -7.08 11.89 8.11
CA GLY A 308 -6.62 12.85 7.13
C GLY A 308 -7.77 13.46 6.33
N THR A 309 -7.42 14.40 5.44
CA THR A 309 -8.38 15.14 4.61
C THR A 309 -9.03 14.29 3.52
N GLY A 310 -8.40 13.18 3.13
CA GLY A 310 -8.86 12.23 2.11
C GLY A 310 -10.01 11.34 2.57
N TYR A 311 -10.33 10.37 1.71
CA TYR A 311 -11.42 9.41 1.92
C TYR A 311 -10.94 7.95 1.99
N GLU A 312 -9.69 7.69 1.62
CA GLU A 312 -9.09 6.36 1.67
C GLU A 312 -8.89 5.92 3.12
N THR A 313 -9.23 4.66 3.40
CA THR A 313 -9.06 4.05 4.72
C THR A 313 -7.84 3.12 4.65
N ASN A 314 -6.81 3.38 5.46
CA ASN A 314 -5.62 2.55 5.56
C ASN A 314 -5.48 1.99 6.97
N VAL A 315 -5.90 0.74 7.17
CA VAL A 315 -5.77 0.07 8.47
C VAL A 315 -4.82 -1.10 8.36
N LYS A 316 -3.76 -1.09 9.17
CA LYS A 316 -2.84 -2.21 9.35
C LYS A 316 -3.12 -2.86 10.70
N SER A 317 -3.20 -4.19 10.75
CA SER A 317 -3.52 -4.92 11.98
C SER A 317 -2.49 -6.01 12.29
N PHE A 318 -2.21 -6.17 13.58
CA PHE A 318 -1.14 -7.02 14.10
C PHE A 318 -1.56 -7.75 15.37
N VAL A 319 -1.14 -9.01 15.50
CA VAL A 319 -1.29 -9.83 16.70
C VAL A 319 0.09 -10.36 17.06
N ASN A 320 0.62 -10.01 18.23
CA ASN A 320 1.99 -10.34 18.63
C ASN A 320 2.97 -10.10 17.47
N ILE A 321 3.03 -8.87 16.95
CA ILE A 321 3.80 -8.39 15.78
C ILE A 321 3.52 -9.05 14.41
N ILE A 322 2.73 -10.12 14.36
CA ILE A 322 2.37 -10.79 13.12
C ILE A 322 1.26 -10.02 12.43
N SER A 323 1.48 -9.70 11.15
CA SER A 323 0.47 -9.03 10.32
C SER A 323 -0.74 -9.92 10.07
N THR A 324 -1.93 -9.38 10.30
CA THR A 324 -3.21 -10.01 9.99
C THR A 324 -3.89 -9.28 8.83
N PRO A 325 -3.44 -9.46 7.57
CA PRO A 325 -3.95 -8.68 6.43
C PRO A 325 -5.44 -8.93 6.14
N LYS A 326 -5.98 -10.07 6.55
CA LYS A 326 -7.41 -10.42 6.43
C LYS A 326 -8.22 -10.06 7.68
N GLY A 327 -7.59 -9.44 8.68
CA GLY A 327 -8.25 -8.96 9.90
C GLY A 327 -8.48 -10.05 10.94
N GLY A 328 -9.68 -10.09 11.51
CA GLY A 328 -10.04 -11.03 12.58
C GLY A 328 -10.89 -10.38 13.67
N SER A 329 -11.00 -11.08 14.80
CA SER A 329 -11.83 -10.66 15.94
C SER A 329 -11.41 -9.30 16.53
N HIS A 330 -10.11 -9.01 16.62
CA HIS A 330 -9.56 -7.73 17.09
C HIS A 330 -9.96 -6.57 16.17
N LEU A 331 -9.81 -6.72 14.85
CA LEU A 331 -10.19 -5.69 13.88
C LEU A 331 -11.70 -5.45 13.87
N ALA A 332 -12.51 -6.51 13.93
CA ALA A 332 -13.96 -6.38 14.05
C ALA A 332 -14.37 -5.65 15.34
N GLY A 333 -13.65 -5.88 16.43
CA GLY A 333 -13.83 -5.16 17.71
C GLY A 333 -13.48 -3.68 17.59
N PHE A 334 -12.38 -3.36 16.92
CA PHE A 334 -11.95 -1.99 16.62
C PHE A 334 -13.05 -1.25 15.85
N GLU A 335 -13.47 -1.77 14.70
CA GLU A 335 -14.46 -1.11 13.84
C GLU A 335 -15.81 -0.91 14.53
N GLN A 336 -16.24 -1.87 15.36
CA GLN A 336 -17.48 -1.76 16.13
C GLN A 336 -17.36 -0.77 17.28
N GLY A 337 -16.19 -0.69 17.92
CA GLY A 337 -15.89 0.32 18.93
C GLY A 337 -15.99 1.72 18.35
N MET A 338 -15.34 1.93 17.20
CA MET A 338 -15.38 3.19 16.45
C MET A 338 -16.82 3.58 16.10
N LEU A 339 -17.55 2.70 15.42
CA LEU A 339 -18.92 3.01 14.98
C LEU A 339 -19.86 3.31 16.15
N ARG A 340 -19.76 2.54 17.24
CA ARG A 340 -20.59 2.74 18.44
C ARG A 340 -20.27 4.08 19.11
N PHE A 341 -18.99 4.40 19.26
CA PHE A 341 -18.55 5.66 19.87
C PHE A 341 -19.04 6.87 19.06
N PHE A 342 -18.75 6.91 17.76
CA PHE A 342 -19.11 8.04 16.92
C PHE A 342 -20.62 8.22 16.78
N ARG A 343 -21.42 7.14 16.73
CA ARG A 343 -22.89 7.25 16.75
C ARG A 343 -23.38 7.96 18.01
N ALA A 344 -22.90 7.53 19.18
CA ALA A 344 -23.28 8.15 20.45
C ALA A 344 -22.84 9.63 20.51
N GLU A 345 -21.63 9.93 20.03
CA GLU A 345 -21.10 11.30 20.11
C GLU A 345 -21.77 12.26 19.11
N VAL A 346 -22.12 11.77 17.92
CA VAL A 346 -22.91 12.55 16.94
C VAL A 346 -24.34 12.76 17.44
N GLU A 347 -24.97 11.78 18.09
CA GLU A 347 -26.30 11.93 18.69
C GLU A 347 -26.32 13.00 19.78
N LYS A 348 -25.32 13.01 20.69
CA LYS A 348 -25.16 14.08 21.70
C LYS A 348 -25.03 15.47 21.06
N ASN A 349 -24.36 15.57 19.92
CA ASN A 349 -24.08 16.81 19.21
C ASN A 349 -25.03 17.09 18.03
N ALA A 350 -26.16 16.37 17.94
CA ALA A 350 -27.01 16.34 16.74
C ALA A 350 -27.54 17.73 16.33
N ARG A 351 -27.83 18.61 17.32
CA ARG A 351 -28.27 19.99 17.08
C ARG A 351 -27.19 20.84 16.39
N ARG A 352 -25.94 20.71 16.84
CA ARG A 352 -24.79 21.43 16.27
C ARG A 352 -24.47 20.94 14.87
N LEU A 353 -24.46 19.62 14.70
CA LEU A 353 -24.06 18.92 13.48
C LEU A 353 -25.16 18.91 12.40
N LYS A 354 -26.39 19.30 12.75
CA LYS A 354 -27.55 19.33 11.84
C LYS A 354 -27.72 17.98 11.12
N VAL A 355 -27.78 16.90 11.90
CA VAL A 355 -27.81 15.50 11.41
C VAL A 355 -29.23 15.06 11.05
N GLY A 356 -30.26 15.65 11.67
CA GLY A 356 -31.64 15.21 11.47
C GLY A 356 -31.85 13.77 11.95
N ASN A 357 -32.48 12.93 11.13
CA ASN A 357 -32.75 11.52 11.41
C ASN A 357 -31.74 10.56 10.75
N ASP A 358 -30.69 11.09 10.13
CA ASP A 358 -29.70 10.32 9.40
C ASP A 358 -28.78 9.54 10.35
N LYS A 359 -28.36 8.35 9.92
CA LYS A 359 -27.50 7.46 10.71
C LYS A 359 -26.15 7.25 10.04
N LEU A 360 -25.11 7.30 10.86
CA LEU A 360 -23.74 6.95 10.47
C LEU A 360 -23.63 5.45 10.18
N ASP A 361 -22.94 5.13 9.10
CA ASP A 361 -22.44 3.78 8.81
C ASP A 361 -20.94 3.69 9.12
N LYS A 362 -20.42 2.45 9.17
CA LYS A 362 -19.00 2.18 9.44
C LYS A 362 -18.09 2.98 8.50
N ASP A 363 -18.43 2.99 7.22
CA ASP A 363 -17.64 3.62 6.17
C ASP A 363 -17.54 5.14 6.34
N ASP A 364 -18.55 5.79 6.93
CA ASP A 364 -18.55 7.24 7.19
C ASP A 364 -17.50 7.59 8.27
N VAL A 365 -17.34 6.71 9.27
CA VAL A 365 -16.41 6.89 10.39
C VAL A 365 -14.97 6.62 9.98
N LEU A 366 -14.75 5.62 9.12
CA LEU A 366 -13.41 5.19 8.71
C LEU A 366 -12.86 6.00 7.53
N ALA A 367 -13.64 6.89 6.92
CA ALA A 367 -13.21 7.70 5.78
C ALA A 367 -12.01 8.59 6.14
N GLY A 368 -10.89 8.43 5.42
CA GLY A 368 -9.65 9.15 5.70
C GLY A 368 -8.90 8.66 6.94
N LEU A 369 -9.30 7.55 7.55
CA LEU A 369 -8.62 6.97 8.70
C LEU A 369 -7.35 6.24 8.26
N THR A 370 -6.21 6.60 8.84
CA THR A 370 -5.01 5.76 8.89
C THR A 370 -4.84 5.22 10.30
N ALA A 371 -4.77 3.90 10.46
CA ALA A 371 -4.64 3.28 11.78
C ALA A 371 -3.73 2.05 11.78
N VAL A 372 -3.02 1.88 12.89
CA VAL A 372 -2.24 0.69 13.23
C VAL A 372 -2.87 0.07 14.47
N VAL A 373 -3.45 -1.12 14.31
CA VAL A 373 -4.17 -1.86 15.34
C VAL A 373 -3.31 -3.02 15.81
N THR A 374 -2.75 -2.93 17.02
CA THR A 374 -1.92 -4.01 17.58
C THR A 374 -2.56 -4.61 18.81
N VAL A 375 -2.52 -5.93 18.92
CA VAL A 375 -2.89 -6.64 20.14
C VAL A 375 -1.78 -7.58 20.55
N ARG A 376 -1.55 -7.71 21.86
CA ARG A 376 -0.66 -8.71 22.45
C ARG A 376 -1.49 -9.67 23.27
N ILE A 377 -1.46 -10.94 22.90
CA ILE A 377 -2.30 -11.97 23.49
C ILE A 377 -1.49 -13.24 23.75
N PRO A 378 -1.64 -13.89 24.91
CA PRO A 378 -1.08 -15.21 25.15
C PRO A 378 -1.79 -16.28 24.29
N GLU A 379 -0.99 -17.06 23.55
CA GLU A 379 -1.42 -18.11 22.61
C GLU A 379 -2.63 -17.73 21.73
N PRO A 380 -2.47 -16.80 20.78
CA PRO A 380 -3.54 -16.48 19.84
C PRO A 380 -3.93 -17.68 18.99
N GLN A 381 -5.23 -17.79 18.72
CA GLN A 381 -5.78 -18.77 17.81
C GLN A 381 -6.05 -18.11 16.47
N PHE A 382 -5.35 -18.58 15.44
CA PHE A 382 -5.58 -18.16 14.06
C PHE A 382 -6.43 -19.18 13.32
N GLU A 383 -7.21 -18.75 12.33
CA GLU A 383 -8.06 -19.66 11.52
C GLU A 383 -7.24 -20.62 10.64
N GLY A 384 -5.96 -20.32 10.40
CA GLY A 384 -5.06 -21.17 9.62
C GLY A 384 -3.58 -20.87 9.85
N GLN A 385 -2.71 -21.73 9.31
CA GLN A 385 -1.26 -21.68 9.54
C GLN A 385 -0.58 -20.40 9.06
N THR A 386 -1.13 -19.75 8.03
CA THR A 386 -0.59 -18.48 7.50
C THR A 386 -0.83 -17.29 8.44
N LYS A 387 -1.54 -17.49 9.56
CA LYS A 387 -1.80 -16.49 10.61
C LYS A 387 -2.44 -15.18 10.10
N GLU A 388 -3.18 -15.24 8.99
CA GLU A 388 -3.74 -14.05 8.35
C GLU A 388 -5.01 -13.50 9.03
N VAL A 389 -5.72 -14.34 9.80
CA VAL A 389 -6.99 -14.02 10.48
C VAL A 389 -6.94 -14.48 11.94
N LEU A 390 -7.17 -13.55 12.88
CA LEU A 390 -7.33 -13.88 14.30
C LEU A 390 -8.72 -14.43 14.59
N GLY A 391 -8.78 -15.63 15.16
CA GLY A 391 -10.01 -16.33 15.55
C GLY A 391 -10.37 -16.20 17.03
N THR A 392 -9.48 -15.72 17.92
CA THR A 392 -9.76 -15.65 19.37
C THR A 392 -10.96 -14.72 19.68
N PRO A 393 -12.11 -15.24 20.17
CA PRO A 393 -13.35 -14.44 20.26
C PRO A 393 -13.28 -13.29 21.27
N ALA A 394 -12.59 -13.49 22.40
CA ALA A 394 -12.48 -12.51 23.48
C ALA A 394 -11.84 -11.19 23.02
N ALA A 395 -10.94 -11.24 22.03
CA ALA A 395 -10.22 -10.08 21.54
C ALA A 395 -11.18 -8.98 21.03
N ARG A 396 -12.33 -9.37 20.45
CA ARG A 396 -13.33 -8.43 19.94
C ARG A 396 -13.87 -7.50 21.03
N ALA A 397 -14.30 -8.06 22.15
CA ALA A 397 -14.90 -7.29 23.25
C ALA A 397 -13.86 -6.40 23.94
N ILE A 398 -12.63 -6.90 24.13
CA ILE A 398 -11.55 -6.17 24.79
C ILE A 398 -11.11 -4.98 23.93
N VAL A 399 -10.87 -5.17 22.62
CA VAL A 399 -10.51 -4.06 21.71
C VAL A 399 -11.63 -3.04 21.62
N GLN A 400 -12.89 -3.49 21.50
CA GLN A 400 -14.04 -2.58 21.46
C GLN A 400 -14.10 -1.68 22.71
N LYS A 401 -13.86 -2.26 23.90
CA LYS A 401 -13.81 -1.52 25.17
C LYS A 401 -12.66 -0.52 25.20
N ALA A 402 -11.46 -0.93 24.81
CA ALA A 402 -10.27 -0.07 24.77
C ALA A 402 -10.47 1.15 23.84
N VAL A 403 -10.97 0.92 22.62
CA VAL A 403 -11.28 1.98 21.65
C VAL A 403 -12.30 2.97 22.22
N THR A 404 -13.41 2.45 22.76
CA THR A 404 -14.48 3.31 23.29
C THR A 404 -13.97 4.15 24.47
N ALA A 405 -13.16 3.57 25.36
CA ALA A 405 -12.60 4.25 26.51
C ALA A 405 -11.60 5.35 26.09
N GLY A 406 -10.63 5.02 25.25
CA GLY A 406 -9.61 5.98 24.79
C GLY A 406 -10.20 7.15 23.99
N LEU A 407 -11.18 6.88 23.11
CA LEU A 407 -11.88 7.96 22.41
C LEU A 407 -12.72 8.81 23.35
N THR A 408 -13.38 8.21 24.35
CA THR A 408 -14.13 8.97 25.36
C THR A 408 -13.21 9.90 26.13
N GLU A 409 -12.03 9.42 26.54
CA GLU A 409 -11.02 10.26 27.20
C GLU A 409 -10.58 11.43 26.32
N LYS A 410 -10.27 11.16 25.04
CA LYS A 410 -9.83 12.20 24.10
C LYS A 410 -10.91 13.25 23.85
N PHE A 411 -12.17 12.85 23.70
CA PHE A 411 -13.30 13.77 23.50
C PHE A 411 -13.72 14.50 24.78
N ALA A 412 -13.45 13.93 25.96
CA ALA A 412 -13.66 14.59 27.24
C ALA A 412 -12.55 15.59 27.59
N SER A 413 -11.42 15.59 26.88
CA SER A 413 -10.29 16.48 27.14
C SER A 413 -10.69 17.96 27.12
N THR A 414 -10.19 18.69 28.12
CA THR A 414 -10.44 20.14 28.23
C THR A 414 -9.43 20.97 27.44
N LYS A 415 -8.37 20.35 26.89
CA LYS A 415 -7.34 21.03 26.11
C LYS A 415 -7.94 21.65 24.85
N ARG A 416 -7.53 22.90 24.56
CA ARG A 416 -8.06 23.65 23.41
C ARG A 416 -7.79 22.95 22.07
N GLN A 417 -6.60 22.38 21.91
CA GLN A 417 -6.22 21.65 20.71
C GLN A 417 -7.09 20.40 20.51
N ASP A 418 -7.21 19.54 21.52
CA ASP A 418 -8.06 18.34 21.47
C ASP A 418 -9.52 18.68 21.13
N LYS A 419 -10.06 19.77 21.69
CA LYS A 419 -11.41 20.24 21.36
C LYS A 419 -11.54 20.71 19.92
N ALA A 420 -10.51 21.33 19.35
CA ALA A 420 -10.53 21.75 17.96
C ALA A 420 -10.52 20.53 17.04
N GLU A 421 -9.60 19.58 17.28
CA GLU A 421 -9.46 18.35 16.49
C GLU A 421 -10.72 17.46 16.57
N THR A 422 -11.27 17.25 17.76
CA THR A 422 -12.47 16.41 17.93
C THR A 422 -13.71 17.00 17.28
N ASN A 423 -13.88 18.33 17.32
CA ASN A 423 -14.98 19.00 16.62
C ASN A 423 -14.80 18.93 15.10
N LEU A 424 -13.58 19.18 14.61
CA LEU A 424 -13.25 19.07 13.18
C LEU A 424 -13.49 17.64 12.66
N LEU A 425 -13.11 16.64 13.46
CA LEU A 425 -13.33 15.25 13.13
C LEU A 425 -14.83 14.89 13.07
N LEU A 426 -15.64 15.34 14.04
CA LEU A 426 -17.09 15.13 14.00
C LEU A 426 -17.73 15.77 12.77
N ASP A 427 -17.30 16.99 12.42
CA ASP A 427 -17.79 17.69 11.24
C ASP A 427 -17.44 16.91 9.96
N LYS A 428 -16.20 16.40 9.86
CA LYS A 428 -15.76 15.53 8.75
C LYS A 428 -16.63 14.26 8.66
N VAL A 429 -16.79 13.51 9.75
CA VAL A 429 -17.56 12.25 9.75
C VAL A 429 -19.02 12.49 9.34
N VAL A 430 -19.64 13.57 9.81
CA VAL A 430 -21.01 13.94 9.40
C VAL A 430 -21.06 14.40 7.94
N GLN A 431 -20.04 15.10 7.45
CA GLN A 431 -19.94 15.50 6.05
C GLN A 431 -19.82 14.28 5.12
N GLU A 432 -19.05 13.27 5.50
CA GLU A 432 -18.94 12.01 4.74
C GLU A 432 -20.29 11.27 4.69
N MET A 433 -21.00 11.18 5.82
CA MET A 433 -22.35 10.63 5.87
C MET A 433 -23.33 11.36 4.95
N LYS A 434 -23.35 12.71 5.00
CA LYS A 434 -24.20 13.53 4.12
C LYS A 434 -23.85 13.31 2.65
N SER A 435 -22.56 13.18 2.35
CA SER A 435 -22.06 12.92 0.99
C SER A 435 -22.52 11.55 0.48
N ARG A 436 -22.44 10.51 1.30
CA ARG A 436 -22.97 9.17 0.98
C ARG A 436 -24.48 9.19 0.73
N LEU A 437 -25.25 9.86 1.59
CA LEU A 437 -26.70 9.95 1.44
C LEU A 437 -27.10 10.74 0.18
N SER A 438 -26.41 11.84 -0.10
CA SER A 438 -26.58 12.62 -1.33
C SER A 438 -26.25 11.79 -2.58
N ALA A 439 -25.12 11.08 -2.57
CA ALA A 439 -24.73 10.19 -3.67
C ALA A 439 -25.77 9.07 -3.89
N ARG A 440 -26.29 8.47 -2.82
CA ARG A 440 -27.35 7.46 -2.90
C ARG A 440 -28.64 8.03 -3.47
N ALA A 441 -29.09 9.18 -2.98
CA ALA A 441 -30.28 9.87 -3.47
C ALA A 441 -30.13 10.27 -4.94
N HIS A 442 -28.94 10.71 -5.35
CA HIS A 442 -28.63 11.04 -6.74
C HIS A 442 -28.64 9.80 -7.63
N LYS A 443 -28.00 8.69 -7.21
CA LYS A 443 -28.03 7.41 -7.92
C LYS A 443 -29.45 6.85 -8.05
N GLU A 444 -30.26 6.97 -7.00
CA GLU A 444 -31.66 6.56 -7.04
C GLU A 444 -32.50 7.45 -7.96
N THR A 445 -32.28 8.76 -7.93
CA THR A 445 -32.92 9.72 -8.86
C THR A 445 -32.53 9.42 -10.30
N GLN A 446 -31.26 9.14 -10.57
CA GLN A 446 -30.77 8.71 -11.87
C GLN A 446 -31.40 7.38 -12.29
N ARG A 447 -31.51 6.40 -11.39
CA ARG A 447 -32.16 5.11 -11.68
C ARG A 447 -33.65 5.26 -11.98
N ARG A 448 -34.37 6.12 -11.25
CA ARG A 448 -35.78 6.43 -11.50
C ARG A 448 -35.96 7.16 -12.84
N LYS A 449 -35.08 8.11 -13.16
CA LYS A 449 -35.06 8.78 -14.48
C LYS A 449 -34.78 7.79 -15.61
N ASN A 450 -33.80 6.91 -15.46
CA ASN A 450 -33.48 5.85 -16.43
C ASN A 450 -34.59 4.80 -16.61
N ALA A 451 -35.48 4.63 -15.63
CA ALA A 451 -36.60 3.69 -15.72
C ALA A 451 -37.85 4.28 -16.40
N LEU A 452 -37.96 5.61 -16.48
CA LEU A 452 -39.09 6.34 -17.10
C LEU A 452 -38.71 6.98 -18.44
N GLU A 453 -37.44 7.27 -18.68
CA GLU A 453 -36.90 7.81 -19.92
C GLU A 453 -35.68 6.98 -20.32
N SER A 454 -35.59 6.54 -21.58
CA SER A 454 -34.36 5.98 -22.14
C SER A 454 -33.21 6.96 -21.91
N SER A 455 -32.29 6.65 -20.99
CA SER A 455 -30.99 7.29 -20.73
C SER A 455 -30.81 8.68 -21.38
N SER A 456 -31.33 9.73 -20.77
CA SER A 456 -31.04 11.09 -21.23
C SER A 456 -29.67 11.52 -20.68
N LEU A 457 -28.61 11.13 -21.40
CA LEU A 457 -27.32 11.82 -21.34
C LEU A 457 -27.55 13.34 -21.47
N PRO A 458 -26.67 14.19 -20.89
CA PRO A 458 -26.85 15.63 -20.98
C PRO A 458 -27.07 16.06 -22.45
N THR A 459 -28.09 16.87 -22.72
CA THR A 459 -28.46 17.27 -24.09
C THR A 459 -27.34 17.99 -24.84
N LYS A 460 -26.37 18.54 -24.11
CA LYS A 460 -25.17 19.18 -24.63
C LYS A 460 -24.07 18.21 -25.08
N LEU A 461 -24.14 16.93 -24.68
CA LEU A 461 -23.19 15.91 -25.12
C LEU A 461 -23.41 15.61 -26.60
N VAL A 462 -22.34 15.67 -27.39
CA VAL A 462 -22.31 15.14 -28.75
C VAL A 462 -21.56 13.82 -28.72
N ASP A 463 -22.32 12.72 -28.65
CA ASP A 463 -21.76 11.39 -28.41
C ASP A 463 -21.06 10.77 -29.64
N CYS A 464 -20.23 9.74 -29.40
CA CYS A 464 -19.67 8.88 -30.44
C CYS A 464 -20.59 7.67 -30.72
N ARG A 465 -20.40 7.00 -31.87
CA ARG A 465 -21.22 5.84 -32.25
C ARG A 465 -20.74 4.53 -31.61
N SER A 466 -19.43 4.41 -31.41
CA SER A 466 -18.82 3.22 -30.83
C SER A 466 -19.02 3.17 -29.32
N ASN A 467 -19.25 1.96 -28.81
CA ASN A 467 -19.27 1.64 -27.38
C ASN A 467 -17.97 0.96 -26.92
N ASP A 468 -16.97 0.82 -27.81
CA ASP A 468 -15.68 0.26 -27.45
C ASP A 468 -14.87 1.28 -26.64
N VAL A 469 -14.81 1.04 -25.32
CA VAL A 469 -14.09 1.87 -24.35
C VAL A 469 -12.61 2.01 -24.71
N ALA A 470 -11.97 1.01 -25.31
CA ALA A 470 -10.54 1.08 -25.60
C ALA A 470 -10.19 2.14 -26.66
N GLN A 471 -11.12 2.39 -27.59
CA GLN A 471 -10.94 3.31 -28.71
C GLN A 471 -11.68 4.65 -28.52
N SER A 472 -12.66 4.70 -27.63
CA SER A 472 -13.49 5.89 -27.44
C SER A 472 -12.78 7.00 -26.66
N GLU A 473 -12.99 8.24 -27.11
CA GLU A 473 -12.34 9.44 -26.60
C GLU A 473 -13.39 10.51 -26.29
N LEU A 474 -13.31 11.12 -25.11
CA LEU A 474 -14.14 12.24 -24.71
C LEU A 474 -13.33 13.52 -24.70
N PHE A 475 -13.69 14.48 -25.55
CA PHE A 475 -13.13 15.82 -25.54
C PHE A 475 -14.02 16.75 -24.70
N ILE A 476 -13.45 17.34 -23.63
CA ILE A 476 -14.11 18.39 -22.85
C ILE A 476 -13.65 19.73 -23.41
N VAL A 477 -14.57 20.50 -23.98
CA VAL A 477 -14.27 21.72 -24.76
C VAL A 477 -14.79 22.98 -24.09
N GLU A 478 -14.02 24.06 -24.18
CA GLU A 478 -14.38 25.36 -23.63
C GLU A 478 -15.42 26.10 -24.51
N GLY A 479 -16.67 26.14 -24.04
CA GLY A 479 -17.75 26.91 -24.66
C GLY A 479 -18.33 26.33 -25.96
N ASP A 480 -19.41 26.98 -26.42
CA ASP A 480 -20.13 26.60 -27.65
C ASP A 480 -19.35 27.01 -28.92
N SER A 481 -18.38 27.94 -28.82
CA SER A 481 -17.52 28.36 -29.94
C SER A 481 -16.54 27.26 -30.36
N ALA A 482 -15.80 26.67 -29.41
CA ALA A 482 -14.91 25.54 -29.70
C ALA A 482 -15.70 24.30 -30.14
N LEU A 483 -16.90 24.08 -29.59
CA LEU A 483 -17.80 23.01 -30.03
C LEU A 483 -18.21 23.16 -31.50
N GLY A 484 -18.44 24.39 -31.97
CA GLY A 484 -18.84 24.68 -33.34
C GLY A 484 -17.85 24.15 -34.38
N THR A 485 -16.56 24.34 -34.15
CA THR A 485 -15.47 23.84 -35.01
C THR A 485 -15.15 22.36 -34.75
N ALA A 486 -15.17 21.93 -33.48
CA ALA A 486 -14.79 20.56 -33.12
C ALA A 486 -15.82 19.51 -33.57
N LYS A 487 -17.11 19.86 -33.58
CA LYS A 487 -18.19 18.94 -33.95
C LYS A 487 -18.09 18.38 -35.37
N PRO A 488 -17.86 19.20 -36.41
CA PRO A 488 -17.63 18.71 -37.76
C PRO A 488 -16.21 18.13 -37.96
N ALA A 489 -15.19 18.65 -37.26
CA ALA A 489 -13.82 18.15 -37.36
C ALA A 489 -13.63 16.73 -36.81
N ARG A 490 -14.36 16.33 -35.77
CA ARG A 490 -14.16 15.05 -35.07
C ARG A 490 -14.44 13.83 -35.96
N ASN A 491 -13.82 12.71 -35.60
CA ASN A 491 -14.30 11.42 -36.06
C ASN A 491 -15.45 10.94 -35.17
N SER A 492 -16.68 11.06 -35.69
CA SER A 492 -17.91 10.70 -34.96
C SER A 492 -18.03 9.23 -34.54
N GLU A 493 -17.19 8.34 -35.08
CA GLU A 493 -17.19 6.93 -34.72
C GLU A 493 -16.70 6.72 -33.29
N PHE A 494 -15.61 7.38 -32.88
CA PHE A 494 -14.97 7.14 -31.58
C PHE A 494 -14.73 8.40 -30.74
N GLN A 495 -14.94 9.61 -31.26
CA GLN A 495 -14.71 10.84 -30.50
C GLN A 495 -16.03 11.51 -30.10
N ALA A 496 -16.25 11.68 -28.80
CA ALA A 496 -17.36 12.44 -28.22
C ALA A 496 -16.92 13.83 -27.78
N LEU A 497 -17.85 14.79 -27.76
CA LEU A 497 -17.60 16.17 -27.32
C LEU A 497 -18.55 16.57 -26.20
N LEU A 498 -18.01 17.15 -25.14
CA LEU A 498 -18.76 17.73 -24.03
C LEU A 498 -18.37 19.20 -23.86
N PRO A 499 -19.25 20.16 -24.24
CA PRO A 499 -19.01 21.57 -24.00
C PRO A 499 -19.26 21.92 -22.53
N ILE A 500 -18.36 22.74 -21.98
CA ILE A 500 -18.51 23.36 -20.65
C ILE A 500 -18.73 24.86 -20.79
N ARG A 501 -19.59 25.43 -19.95
CA ARG A 501 -19.93 26.86 -19.99
C ARG A 501 -19.32 27.60 -18.81
N GLY A 502 -18.49 28.60 -19.12
CA GLY A 502 -17.84 29.43 -18.11
C GLY A 502 -16.84 28.66 -17.23
N LYS A 503 -16.44 29.28 -16.12
CA LYS A 503 -15.53 28.67 -15.15
C LYS A 503 -16.27 27.65 -14.30
N ILE A 504 -15.71 26.45 -14.19
CA ILE A 504 -16.27 25.35 -13.40
C ILE A 504 -16.21 25.69 -11.91
N LEU A 505 -17.15 25.13 -11.14
CA LEU A 505 -17.14 25.24 -9.69
C LEU A 505 -15.79 24.79 -9.12
N ASN A 506 -15.21 25.60 -8.25
CA ASN A 506 -14.04 25.22 -7.49
C ASN A 506 -14.43 24.13 -6.47
N VAL A 507 -14.14 22.87 -6.83
CA VAL A 507 -14.47 21.72 -6.00
C VAL A 507 -13.51 21.47 -4.83
N GLN A 508 -12.45 22.27 -4.69
CA GLN A 508 -11.60 22.24 -3.51
C GLN A 508 -12.33 22.85 -2.30
N LYS A 509 -13.09 23.92 -2.55
CA LYS A 509 -13.90 24.63 -1.55
C LYS A 509 -15.32 24.10 -1.40
N ALA A 510 -15.86 23.51 -2.46
CA ALA A 510 -17.24 23.06 -2.50
C ALA A 510 -17.39 21.67 -1.86
N SER A 511 -18.52 21.45 -1.17
CA SER A 511 -18.87 20.11 -0.69
C SER A 511 -19.24 19.18 -1.86
N ILE A 512 -19.27 17.87 -1.62
CA ILE A 512 -19.78 16.90 -2.62
C ILE A 512 -21.20 17.25 -3.05
N SER A 513 -22.04 17.73 -2.14
CA SER A 513 -23.41 18.14 -2.45
C SER A 513 -23.46 19.35 -3.38
N ASP A 514 -22.61 20.35 -3.13
CA ASP A 514 -22.52 21.55 -3.99
C ASP A 514 -21.99 21.18 -5.38
N MET A 515 -21.02 20.27 -5.42
CA MET A 515 -20.46 19.75 -6.67
C MET A 515 -21.50 18.93 -7.46
N LEU A 516 -22.27 18.05 -6.82
CA LEU A 516 -23.34 17.28 -7.49
C LEU A 516 -24.54 18.14 -7.89
N SER A 517 -24.79 19.26 -7.20
CA SER A 517 -25.85 20.21 -7.58
C SER A 517 -25.43 21.14 -8.73
N ASN A 518 -24.11 21.30 -8.95
CA ASN A 518 -23.60 22.05 -10.08
C ASN A 518 -23.81 21.29 -11.40
N SER A 519 -24.51 21.92 -12.34
CA SER A 519 -24.88 21.29 -13.61
C SER A 519 -23.69 20.84 -14.46
N GLU A 520 -22.58 21.59 -14.42
CA GLU A 520 -21.37 21.27 -15.20
C GLU A 520 -20.65 20.05 -14.62
N CYS A 521 -20.39 20.05 -13.31
CA CYS A 521 -19.75 18.93 -12.62
C CYS A 521 -20.60 17.65 -12.70
N ALA A 522 -21.92 17.77 -12.48
CA ALA A 522 -22.84 16.65 -12.59
C ALA A 522 -22.88 16.08 -14.02
N SER A 523 -22.85 16.95 -15.04
CA SER A 523 -22.80 16.51 -16.45
C SER A 523 -21.52 15.74 -16.76
N ILE A 524 -20.35 16.21 -16.29
CA ILE A 524 -19.07 15.53 -16.51
C ILE A 524 -19.10 14.13 -15.87
N ILE A 525 -19.53 14.03 -14.61
CA ILE A 525 -19.64 12.74 -13.89
C ILE A 525 -20.60 11.79 -14.61
N GLN A 526 -21.76 12.30 -15.05
CA GLN A 526 -22.75 11.52 -15.78
C GLN A 526 -22.20 11.01 -17.13
N VAL A 527 -21.48 11.85 -17.87
CA VAL A 527 -20.91 11.50 -19.17
C VAL A 527 -19.82 10.46 -19.04
N VAL A 528 -18.93 10.59 -18.05
CA VAL A 528 -17.89 9.58 -17.76
C VAL A 528 -18.54 8.25 -17.36
N GLY A 529 -19.64 8.28 -16.62
CA GLY A 529 -20.49 7.11 -16.35
C GLY A 529 -19.98 6.16 -15.27
N ALA A 530 -18.81 6.43 -14.69
CA ALA A 530 -18.16 5.59 -13.68
C ALA A 530 -18.57 5.92 -12.23
N GLY A 531 -19.42 6.92 -12.00
CA GLY A 531 -19.72 7.43 -10.65
C GLY A 531 -18.69 8.46 -10.18
N SER A 532 -18.60 8.70 -8.87
CA SER A 532 -17.69 9.69 -8.29
C SER A 532 -17.24 9.33 -6.86
N GLY A 533 -16.06 9.81 -6.49
CA GLY A 533 -15.42 9.59 -5.19
C GLY A 533 -15.33 8.10 -4.86
N ARG A 534 -15.84 7.71 -3.70
CA ARG A 534 -15.84 6.31 -3.22
C ARG A 534 -16.68 5.35 -4.07
N SER A 535 -17.65 5.87 -4.83
CA SER A 535 -18.49 5.05 -5.70
C SER A 535 -17.94 4.89 -7.12
N PHE A 536 -16.75 5.46 -7.39
CA PHE A 536 -16.14 5.45 -8.70
C PHE A 536 -15.68 4.04 -9.09
N ASP A 537 -16.18 3.53 -10.20
CA ASP A 537 -15.80 2.26 -10.80
C ASP A 537 -15.25 2.49 -12.21
N ILE A 538 -13.93 2.34 -12.35
CA ILE A 538 -13.22 2.52 -13.61
C ILE A 538 -13.70 1.53 -14.71
N GLY A 539 -14.25 0.38 -14.33
CA GLY A 539 -14.81 -0.59 -15.26
C GLY A 539 -16.11 -0.12 -15.93
N GLN A 540 -16.81 0.82 -15.30
CA GLN A 540 -18.03 1.44 -15.85
C GLN A 540 -17.74 2.74 -16.63
N ALA A 541 -16.48 3.17 -16.71
CA ALA A 541 -16.12 4.35 -17.47
C ALA A 541 -16.40 4.15 -18.97
N ARG A 542 -17.16 5.08 -19.56
CA ARG A 542 -17.59 4.99 -20.96
C ARG A 542 -16.49 5.26 -21.98
N TYR A 543 -15.43 5.96 -21.58
CA TYR A 543 -14.37 6.42 -22.46
C TYR A 543 -13.00 5.97 -21.99
N GLY A 544 -12.18 5.48 -22.91
CA GLY A 544 -10.80 5.08 -22.65
C GLY A 544 -9.86 6.26 -22.47
N LYS A 545 -10.17 7.39 -23.11
CA LYS A 545 -9.44 8.65 -22.94
C LYS A 545 -10.39 9.82 -22.67
N VAL A 546 -10.03 10.66 -21.72
CA VAL A 546 -10.64 11.97 -21.50
C VAL A 546 -9.60 13.03 -21.82
N ILE A 547 -9.89 13.88 -22.79
CA ILE A 547 -8.99 14.90 -23.33
C ILE A 547 -9.56 16.27 -22.96
N LEU A 548 -8.80 17.01 -22.15
CA LEU A 548 -9.12 18.38 -21.78
C LEU A 548 -8.63 19.31 -22.90
N MET A 549 -9.57 19.92 -23.62
CA MET A 549 -9.29 20.80 -24.76
C MET A 549 -9.73 22.22 -24.40
N SER A 550 -8.82 22.94 -23.75
CA SER A 550 -8.96 24.35 -23.33
C SER A 550 -8.13 25.26 -24.22
N ASP A 551 -8.46 26.54 -24.26
CA ASP A 551 -7.67 27.53 -25.02
C ASP A 551 -6.25 27.71 -24.44
N ALA A 552 -5.34 28.25 -25.26
CA ALA A 552 -3.93 28.47 -24.93
C ALA A 552 -3.69 29.82 -24.21
N ASP A 553 -4.71 30.33 -23.52
CA ASP A 553 -4.70 31.58 -22.78
C ASP A 553 -4.77 31.35 -21.26
N VAL A 554 -4.89 32.44 -20.50
CA VAL A 554 -4.95 32.41 -19.04
C VAL A 554 -6.25 31.78 -18.51
N ASP A 555 -7.36 31.93 -19.23
CA ASP A 555 -8.66 31.39 -18.82
C ASP A 555 -8.74 29.88 -19.09
N GLY A 556 -8.24 29.41 -20.22
CA GLY A 556 -8.08 28.00 -20.52
C GLY A 556 -7.15 27.29 -19.55
N ALA A 557 -6.06 27.94 -19.12
CA ALA A 557 -5.19 27.41 -18.06
C ALA A 557 -5.93 27.27 -16.71
N HIS A 558 -6.78 28.24 -16.36
CA HIS A 558 -7.59 28.19 -15.15
C HIS A 558 -8.63 27.05 -15.22
N ILE A 559 -9.36 26.93 -16.33
CA ILE A 559 -10.35 25.86 -16.54
C ILE A 559 -9.70 24.49 -16.50
N ARG A 560 -8.54 24.32 -17.16
CA ARG A 560 -7.76 23.08 -17.11
C ARG A 560 -7.40 22.71 -15.69
N THR A 561 -6.97 23.67 -14.88
CA THR A 561 -6.65 23.43 -13.46
C THR A 561 -7.88 22.99 -12.67
N LEU A 562 -9.04 23.65 -12.84
CA LEU A 562 -10.29 23.27 -12.19
C LEU A 562 -10.75 21.86 -12.55
N LEU A 563 -10.63 21.48 -13.84
CA LEU A 563 -10.92 20.14 -14.31
C LEU A 563 -9.97 19.11 -13.70
N LEU A 564 -8.67 19.39 -13.67
CA LEU A 564 -7.68 18.51 -13.05
C LEU A 564 -7.99 18.28 -11.57
N THR A 565 -8.36 19.32 -10.82
CA THR A 565 -8.76 19.19 -9.41
C THR A 565 -10.03 18.34 -9.26
N LEU A 566 -11.00 18.46 -10.17
CA LEU A 566 -12.19 17.60 -10.19
C LEU A 566 -11.84 16.12 -10.42
N PHE A 567 -11.00 15.83 -11.43
CA PHE A 567 -10.56 14.47 -11.71
C PHE A 567 -9.73 13.90 -10.55
N PHE A 568 -8.83 14.69 -9.97
CA PHE A 568 -8.00 14.26 -8.86
C PHE A 568 -8.82 13.92 -7.61
N ARG A 569 -9.77 14.78 -7.24
CA ARG A 569 -10.54 14.60 -6.00
C ARG A 569 -11.61 13.52 -6.10
N TYR A 570 -12.29 13.42 -7.24
CA TYR A 570 -13.49 12.59 -7.38
C TYR A 570 -13.40 11.48 -8.42
N MET A 571 -12.38 11.46 -9.27
CA MET A 571 -12.21 10.45 -10.32
C MET A 571 -10.74 9.99 -10.41
N ARG A 572 -10.04 9.94 -9.26
CA ARG A 572 -8.62 9.59 -9.14
C ARG A 572 -8.23 8.33 -9.92
N PRO A 573 -9.05 7.24 -9.94
CA PRO A 573 -8.72 6.05 -10.72
C PRO A 573 -8.54 6.29 -12.22
N MET A 574 -9.13 7.36 -12.80
CA MET A 574 -8.87 7.75 -14.19
C MET A 574 -7.45 8.28 -14.41
N LEU A 575 -6.90 8.99 -13.42
CA LEU A 575 -5.53 9.48 -13.44
C LEU A 575 -4.54 8.35 -13.18
N ASP A 576 -4.82 7.48 -12.21
CA ASP A 576 -4.01 6.30 -11.89
C ASP A 576 -3.89 5.38 -13.12
N ALA A 577 -4.99 5.18 -13.84
CA ALA A 577 -5.04 4.40 -15.08
C ALA A 577 -4.45 5.14 -16.30
N GLY A 578 -4.01 6.39 -16.14
CA GLY A 578 -3.42 7.19 -17.22
C GLY A 578 -4.39 7.54 -18.36
N ARG A 579 -5.69 7.68 -18.05
CA ARG A 579 -6.76 7.93 -19.04
C ARG A 579 -7.08 9.41 -19.25
N VAL A 580 -6.47 10.32 -18.49
CA VAL A 580 -6.71 11.77 -18.61
C VAL A 580 -5.55 12.44 -19.34
N PHE A 581 -5.88 13.28 -20.32
CA PHE A 581 -4.93 13.96 -21.20
C PHE A 581 -5.29 15.43 -21.33
N ALA A 582 -4.31 16.29 -21.58
CA ALA A 582 -4.51 17.65 -22.05
C ALA A 582 -4.12 17.74 -23.53
N ALA A 583 -4.99 18.34 -24.35
CA ALA A 583 -4.68 18.64 -25.73
C ALA A 583 -3.65 19.78 -25.81
N VAL A 584 -2.77 19.73 -26.80
CA VAL A 584 -1.77 20.78 -27.05
C VAL A 584 -2.00 21.35 -28.45
N PRO A 585 -2.88 22.38 -28.58
CA PRO A 585 -3.08 23.05 -29.86
C PRO A 585 -1.83 23.85 -30.27
N PRO A 586 -1.65 24.12 -31.57
CA PRO A 586 -0.53 24.94 -32.04
C PRO A 586 -0.73 26.41 -31.66
N LEU A 587 0.38 27.11 -31.40
CA LEU A 587 0.36 28.54 -31.07
C LEU A 587 0.42 29.42 -32.32
N HIS A 588 1.15 28.98 -33.34
CA HIS A 588 1.37 29.76 -34.56
C HIS A 588 1.19 28.93 -35.82
N ARG A 589 0.70 29.59 -36.87
CA ARG A 589 0.62 29.06 -38.23
C ARG A 589 1.52 29.88 -39.15
N VAL A 590 2.53 29.20 -39.73
CA VAL A 590 3.48 29.78 -40.68
C VAL A 590 3.18 29.22 -42.07
N VAL A 591 2.81 30.10 -43.00
CA VAL A 591 2.59 29.73 -44.40
C VAL A 591 3.83 30.06 -45.21
N ILE A 592 4.54 29.03 -45.66
CA ILE A 592 5.72 29.14 -46.52
C ILE A 592 5.23 29.27 -47.97
N MET A 593 5.64 30.36 -48.62
CA MET A 593 5.25 30.68 -49.98
C MET A 593 6.26 30.11 -50.97
N HIS A 594 5.81 29.25 -51.86
CA HIS A 594 6.63 28.75 -52.96
C HIS A 594 6.50 29.63 -54.20
N ALA A 595 7.59 29.77 -54.97
CA ALA A 595 7.55 30.45 -56.26
C ALA A 595 6.89 29.55 -57.32
N GLY A 596 5.93 30.07 -58.08
CA GLY A 596 5.27 29.39 -59.20
C GLY A 596 3.96 28.69 -58.84
N ARG A 597 3.65 27.56 -59.50
CA ARG A 597 2.37 26.81 -59.35
C ARG A 597 2.38 25.77 -58.21
N LYS A 598 3.43 25.69 -57.40
CA LYS A 598 3.48 24.74 -56.27
C LYS A 598 2.59 25.24 -55.12
N PRO A 599 1.79 24.38 -54.48
CA PRO A 599 0.95 24.78 -53.35
C PRO A 599 1.84 25.24 -52.17
N ASN A 600 1.38 26.27 -51.45
CA ASN A 600 2.06 26.77 -50.26
C ASN A 600 2.06 25.71 -49.15
N GLU A 601 3.17 25.64 -48.41
CA GLU A 601 3.35 24.70 -47.30
C GLU A 601 2.93 25.39 -46.00
N THR A 602 2.08 24.75 -45.19
CA THR A 602 1.66 25.27 -43.88
C THR A 602 2.39 24.50 -42.80
N VAL A 603 3.07 25.21 -41.90
CA VAL A 603 3.80 24.64 -40.76
C VAL A 603 3.26 25.23 -39.46
N TYR A 604 2.96 24.36 -38.50
CA TYR A 604 2.52 24.73 -37.17
C TYR A 604 3.67 24.68 -36.18
N THR A 605 3.69 25.62 -35.23
CA THR A 605 4.65 25.62 -34.12
C THR A 605 3.93 25.73 -32.79
N TYR A 606 4.49 25.10 -31.76
CA TYR A 606 3.87 24.90 -30.44
C TYR A 606 4.57 25.70 -29.33
N SER A 607 5.67 26.38 -29.65
CA SER A 607 6.35 27.30 -28.74
C SER A 607 6.96 28.49 -29.48
N GLU A 608 7.21 29.58 -28.76
CA GLU A 608 7.91 30.75 -29.30
C GLU A 608 9.32 30.38 -29.80
N LYS A 609 10.00 29.50 -29.07
CA LYS A 609 11.33 29.01 -29.46
C LYS A 609 11.30 28.24 -30.78
N GLU A 610 10.29 27.39 -30.99
CA GLU A 610 10.10 26.69 -32.26
C GLU A 610 9.83 27.65 -33.40
N LEU A 611 9.01 28.68 -33.18
CA LEU A 611 8.75 29.73 -34.15
C LEU A 611 10.04 30.43 -34.57
N GLN A 612 10.81 30.96 -33.62
CA GLN A 612 12.06 31.66 -33.89
C GLN A 612 13.08 30.77 -34.63
N THR A 613 13.16 29.50 -34.25
CA THR A 613 14.05 28.52 -34.91
C THR A 613 13.60 28.24 -36.35
N LEU A 614 12.29 28.13 -36.58
CA LEU A 614 11.72 27.92 -37.91
C LEU A 614 11.97 29.15 -38.80
N LEU A 615 11.75 30.36 -38.30
CA LEU A 615 11.98 31.60 -39.03
C LEU A 615 13.45 31.76 -39.43
N ALA A 616 14.38 31.59 -38.48
CA ALA A 616 15.82 31.63 -38.77
C ALA A 616 16.25 30.59 -39.82
N LYS A 617 15.63 29.40 -39.81
CA LYS A 617 15.88 28.36 -40.83
C LYS A 617 15.33 28.77 -42.20
N LEU A 618 14.14 29.35 -42.27
CA LEU A 618 13.53 29.81 -43.52
C LEU A 618 14.32 30.96 -44.15
N GLU A 619 14.77 31.92 -43.33
CA GLU A 619 15.64 33.01 -43.76
C GLU A 619 16.97 32.48 -44.32
N LYS A 620 17.62 31.55 -43.61
CA LYS A 620 18.87 30.92 -44.06
C LYS A 620 18.71 30.15 -45.38
N GLN A 621 17.51 29.61 -45.63
CA GLN A 621 17.17 28.90 -46.88
C GLN A 621 16.64 29.83 -47.99
N GLY A 622 16.53 31.13 -47.74
CA GLY A 622 15.98 32.10 -48.69
C GLY A 622 14.51 31.86 -49.07
N LYS A 623 13.75 31.15 -48.22
CA LYS A 623 12.33 30.88 -48.45
C LYS A 623 11.48 32.04 -47.93
N ARG A 624 10.48 32.46 -48.70
CA ARG A 624 9.51 33.48 -48.28
C ARG A 624 8.39 32.85 -47.47
N TYR A 625 7.90 33.56 -46.45
CA TYR A 625 6.74 33.17 -45.65
C TYR A 625 5.78 34.36 -45.47
N GLN A 626 4.53 34.07 -45.11
CA GLN A 626 3.50 35.08 -44.89
C GLN A 626 3.76 35.85 -43.57
N ASP A 627 3.71 37.18 -43.66
CA ASP A 627 3.89 38.12 -42.54
C ASP A 627 2.73 39.14 -42.54
N PRO A 628 2.02 39.41 -41.43
CA PRO A 628 2.22 38.89 -40.07
C PRO A 628 1.89 37.40 -39.93
N ILE A 629 2.61 36.73 -39.03
CA ILE A 629 2.37 35.33 -38.66
C ILE A 629 1.06 35.24 -37.88
N GLN A 630 0.22 34.27 -38.25
CA GLN A 630 -1.04 34.04 -37.55
C GLN A 630 -0.76 33.34 -36.21
N ARG A 631 -1.14 34.01 -35.12
CA ARG A 631 -1.12 33.46 -33.76
C ARG A 631 -2.55 33.10 -33.36
N TYR A 632 -2.75 31.86 -32.92
CA TYR A 632 -4.04 31.41 -32.42
C TYR A 632 -4.21 31.87 -30.98
N LYS A 633 -5.31 32.57 -30.68
CA LYS A 633 -5.69 32.96 -29.31
C LYS A 633 -6.68 31.97 -28.69
N GLY A 634 -7.54 31.37 -29.50
CA GLY A 634 -8.51 30.36 -29.06
C GLY A 634 -8.78 29.32 -30.13
N LEU A 635 -9.31 28.18 -29.71
CA LEU A 635 -9.58 27.03 -30.58
C LEU A 635 -10.64 27.33 -31.65
N GLY A 636 -11.54 28.29 -31.40
CA GLY A 636 -12.56 28.73 -32.35
C GLY A 636 -12.03 29.54 -33.54
N GLU A 637 -10.75 29.92 -33.55
CA GLU A 637 -10.10 30.62 -34.67
C GLU A 637 -9.55 29.66 -35.75
N MET A 638 -9.53 28.36 -35.45
CA MET A 638 -9.13 27.32 -36.37
C MET A 638 -10.32 26.89 -37.23
N ASP A 639 -10.07 26.54 -38.49
CA ASP A 639 -11.07 25.83 -39.28
C ASP A 639 -11.10 24.33 -38.92
N GLU A 640 -12.07 23.61 -39.50
CA GLU A 640 -12.32 22.20 -39.19
C GLU A 640 -11.11 21.30 -39.54
N ASP A 641 -10.51 21.52 -40.70
CA ASP A 641 -9.36 20.76 -41.20
C ASP A 641 -8.10 21.04 -40.36
N GLN A 642 -7.90 22.29 -39.97
CA GLN A 642 -6.79 22.69 -39.09
C GLN A 642 -6.92 21.99 -37.74
N LEU A 643 -8.09 22.08 -37.10
CA LEU A 643 -8.32 21.49 -35.78
C LEU A 643 -8.17 19.96 -35.81
N TRP A 644 -8.66 19.31 -36.87
CA TRP A 644 -8.44 17.87 -37.08
C TRP A 644 -6.96 17.53 -37.18
N ASN A 645 -6.25 18.12 -38.13
CA ASN A 645 -4.86 17.75 -38.45
C ASN A 645 -3.87 18.07 -37.32
N THR A 646 -4.15 19.07 -36.48
CA THR A 646 -3.20 19.48 -35.44
C THR A 646 -3.53 18.91 -34.06
N THR A 647 -4.81 18.74 -33.73
CA THR A 647 -5.25 18.57 -32.33
C THR A 647 -6.15 17.36 -32.12
N MET A 648 -6.97 16.96 -33.10
CA MET A 648 -7.93 15.87 -32.93
C MET A 648 -7.52 14.54 -33.57
N ASP A 649 -6.74 14.55 -34.64
CA ASP A 649 -6.29 13.34 -35.35
C ASP A 649 -5.32 12.52 -34.50
N PRO A 650 -5.65 11.25 -34.16
CA PRO A 650 -4.76 10.36 -33.42
C PRO A 650 -3.38 10.14 -34.06
N SER A 651 -3.25 10.33 -35.39
CA SER A 651 -1.99 10.08 -36.11
C SER A 651 -0.98 11.23 -36.01
N ALA A 652 -1.47 12.46 -35.82
CA ALA A 652 -0.66 13.69 -35.91
C ALA A 652 -0.65 14.52 -34.61
N ARG A 653 -1.66 14.38 -33.75
CA ARG A 653 -1.79 15.23 -32.56
C ARG A 653 -0.77 14.94 -31.47
N LEU A 654 -0.53 15.95 -30.64
CA LEU A 654 0.23 15.84 -29.40
C LEU A 654 -0.71 15.92 -28.18
N LEU A 655 -0.69 14.89 -27.34
CA LEU A 655 -1.43 14.87 -26.08
C LEU A 655 -0.46 14.78 -24.91
N ARG A 656 -0.63 15.64 -23.90
CA ARG A 656 0.07 15.52 -22.63
C ARG A 656 -0.72 14.63 -21.69
N ARG A 657 -0.19 13.45 -21.38
CA ARG A 657 -0.79 12.56 -20.37
C ARG A 657 -0.61 13.19 -18.99
N VAL A 658 -1.70 13.25 -18.23
CA VAL A 658 -1.70 13.78 -16.87
C VAL A 658 -1.29 12.68 -15.91
N THR A 659 -0.30 12.94 -15.05
CA THR A 659 0.12 12.01 -14.00
C THR A 659 -0.42 12.42 -12.64
N ASN A 660 -0.37 11.53 -11.65
CA ASN A 660 -0.67 11.88 -10.26
C ASN A 660 0.26 12.96 -9.70
N ALA A 661 1.52 12.99 -10.12
CA ALA A 661 2.44 14.05 -9.71
C ALA A 661 2.00 15.41 -10.25
N ASP A 662 1.52 15.48 -11.50
CA ASP A 662 0.95 16.70 -12.07
C ASP A 662 -0.32 17.12 -11.30
N ALA A 663 -1.17 16.16 -10.93
CA ALA A 663 -2.41 16.42 -10.21
C ALA A 663 -2.18 16.89 -8.76
N HIS A 664 -1.19 16.33 -8.07
CA HIS A 664 -0.82 16.76 -6.72
C HIS A 664 -0.11 18.13 -6.73
N ASN A 665 0.70 18.41 -7.75
CA ASN A 665 1.23 19.75 -7.99
C ASN A 665 0.11 20.75 -8.28
N ALA A 666 -0.89 20.36 -9.09
CA ALA A 666 -2.07 21.19 -9.33
C ALA A 666 -2.83 21.47 -8.03
N GLU A 667 -3.02 20.47 -7.16
CA GLU A 667 -3.64 20.63 -5.84
C GLU A 667 -2.88 21.64 -4.96
N ARG A 668 -1.54 21.51 -4.86
CA ARG A 668 -0.69 22.45 -4.11
C ARG A 668 -0.78 23.89 -4.64
N VAL A 669 -0.63 24.05 -5.96
CA VAL A 669 -0.73 25.35 -6.63
C VAL A 669 -2.11 25.95 -6.43
N PHE A 670 -3.15 25.12 -6.48
CA PHE A 670 -4.51 25.55 -6.30
C PHE A 670 -4.83 25.89 -4.83
N ASP A 671 -4.27 25.19 -3.85
CA ASP A 671 -4.39 25.56 -2.45
C ASP A 671 -3.72 26.92 -2.18
N LEU A 672 -2.52 27.13 -2.74
CA LEU A 672 -1.80 28.41 -2.68
C LEU A 672 -2.59 29.56 -3.33
N LEU A 673 -3.07 29.37 -4.57
CA LEU A 673 -3.67 30.43 -5.37
C LEU A 673 -5.17 30.63 -5.11
N MET A 674 -5.87 29.59 -4.68
CA MET A 674 -7.33 29.53 -4.61
C MET A 674 -7.87 28.93 -3.31
N GLY A 675 -7.01 28.61 -2.32
CA GLY A 675 -7.37 28.15 -0.99
C GLY A 675 -8.12 29.19 -0.13
N SER A 676 -8.47 28.81 1.09
CA SER A 676 -9.11 29.70 2.07
C SER A 676 -8.13 30.68 2.71
N ASP A 677 -6.85 30.32 2.74
CA ASP A 677 -5.79 31.16 3.31
C ASP A 677 -5.36 32.26 2.32
N VAL A 678 -5.30 33.48 2.81
CA VAL A 678 -4.96 34.68 2.04
C VAL A 678 -3.47 34.98 2.14
N ALA A 679 -2.80 34.60 3.24
CA ALA A 679 -1.41 34.96 3.50
C ALA A 679 -0.43 34.30 2.49
N PRO A 680 -0.47 32.98 2.25
CA PRO A 680 0.43 32.33 1.29
C PRO A 680 0.26 32.85 -0.14
N ARG A 681 -0.98 33.17 -0.53
CA ARG A 681 -1.28 33.77 -1.83
C ARG A 681 -0.65 35.15 -1.99
N LYS A 682 -0.75 35.97 -0.94
CA LYS A 682 -0.20 37.33 -0.94
C LYS A 682 1.32 37.28 -1.06
N GLU A 683 1.98 36.38 -0.33
CA GLU A 683 3.43 36.15 -0.44
C GLU A 683 3.82 35.70 -1.84
N PHE A 684 3.13 34.70 -2.41
CA PHE A 684 3.38 34.24 -3.78
C PHE A 684 3.27 35.38 -4.83
N ILE A 685 2.26 36.24 -4.72
CA ILE A 685 2.09 37.39 -5.64
C ILE A 685 3.22 38.42 -5.45
N ILE A 686 3.66 38.66 -4.21
CA ILE A 686 4.75 39.60 -3.92
C ILE A 686 6.07 39.06 -4.45
N GLU A 687 6.39 37.78 -4.20
CA GLU A 687 7.60 37.12 -4.70
C GLU A 687 7.63 37.03 -6.23
N GLY A 688 6.48 36.81 -6.87
CA GLY A 688 6.35 36.79 -8.33
C GLY A 688 6.32 38.17 -9.00
N SER A 689 6.19 39.27 -8.23
CA SER A 689 6.03 40.62 -8.80
C SER A 689 7.27 41.13 -9.56
N GLU A 690 8.46 40.63 -9.23
CA GLU A 690 9.71 40.97 -9.93
C GLU A 690 9.83 40.30 -11.31
N GLN A 691 9.03 39.26 -11.58
CA GLN A 691 9.04 38.50 -12.84
C GLN A 691 8.06 39.06 -13.89
N VAL A 692 7.21 40.02 -13.52
CA VAL A 692 6.20 40.61 -14.40
C VAL A 692 6.64 42.01 -14.80
N ALA A 693 7.02 42.21 -16.07
CA ALA A 693 7.29 43.56 -16.56
C ALA A 693 5.97 44.32 -16.77
N ARG A 694 5.96 45.62 -16.49
CA ARG A 694 4.76 46.47 -16.67
C ARG A 694 4.27 46.51 -18.13
N ALA A 695 5.12 46.12 -19.08
CA ALA A 695 4.79 45.99 -20.50
C ALA A 695 4.01 44.70 -20.84
N ASP A 696 4.01 43.71 -19.96
CA ASP A 696 3.30 42.42 -20.12
C ASP A 696 1.88 42.45 -19.52
N ILE A 697 1.49 43.58 -18.93
CA ILE A 697 0.18 43.81 -18.31
C ILE A 697 -0.68 44.57 -19.33
N ASP A 698 -1.66 43.89 -19.94
CA ASP A 698 -2.71 44.56 -20.71
C ASP A 698 -3.53 45.45 -19.77
N VAL A 699 -3.56 46.75 -20.04
CA VAL A 699 -4.35 47.76 -19.31
C VAL A 699 -5.72 47.93 -19.93
#